data_AF-A0A1P8W9K1-F1
#
_entry.id   AF-A0A1P8W9K1-F1
#
_cell.length_a   1.000
_cell.length_b   1.000
_cell.length_c   1.000
_cell.angle_alpha   90.00
_cell.angle_beta   90.00
_cell.angle_gamma   90.00
#
_symmetry.space_group_name_H-M   'P 1'
#
loop_
_entity.id
_entity.type
_entity.pdbx_description
1 polymer ?
#
loop_
_entity_poly.entity_id
_entity_poly.type
_entity_poly.pdbx_seq_one_letter_code
_entity_poly.pdbx_strand_id
1 'polypeptide(L)'
;MPQTLSTLTRKAAVACIVLTLQPICAADDYDVYLLAGQSNMDGRGLVSELPEDLKGPMDQAIIFYRSVPRTSDGWQNLAPGFSVPPKFKRELPSPTFGPEIGFARSMLKADPNRKIALIKGSKGGTNLRSDWKPGVPSDKESQGPRYRDFVETIQLATTQLSQRGDRFTIRGLLWHQGESDSKSSTDIYHRRLNELIGRIREDVGVPDLPVVVGEVFDNGKRDTVREAIQKVAAESASVGLVSSEGTKTSDPGTHFDTASQLLLGERYSVAMRDLPIPKPVKMPAAPRKDKIDKPNVLFITVDDLNDWVGCLGGNPDAQTPNLDRFAKQSVLFSNAHCQVALCYASRASFMTGMYASKTGIYNNSSKSASPAYHQAKHMPVWFREYGYRTMCMGKIYHNDHGKKVYWDEIGPKTLRWGPEPPDGRQFKKRFGKDAQDSLAWAALDIEKGEMPDEQIAAWGIEKLNHDYDQPFFLSLGFYKPHTPMTAPKRYFEQFDRDSLTLPNVLENDLDDVPEIGRRWVLDRSKLIAEEAVRQYSPTYRRELVHAYHACVALIDDCVGQVLDKLDKSPYADNTIVVLCSDHGWHLGEKHHWRKWMPWEESTRSLLIVRTPNAPGNGSVCKRTVGLIDIYPTLADLCELKPPNGLQGLSFRQLLENPNDEWERPALTSTKAGNHTVRSERWRYIRYVDGSEELYDHDKDPNEWHNLADDPSMTAIKTQHAMWIDRLTSTASGE
;
A
#
# COMPACT_ATOMS: atom_id res chain seq x y z
N MET A 1 -75.80 17.24 11.23
CA MET A 1 -74.87 17.87 12.20
C MET A 1 -73.61 17.01 12.29
N PRO A 2 -72.40 17.59 12.27
CA PRO A 2 -71.59 17.52 11.05
C PRO A 2 -70.11 17.07 11.21
N GLN A 3 -69.48 16.81 10.04
CA GLN A 3 -68.09 17.15 9.62
C GLN A 3 -66.93 16.28 10.15
N THR A 4 -65.87 15.88 9.41
CA THR A 4 -65.21 16.36 8.17
C THR A 4 -64.38 15.24 7.52
N LEU A 5 -64.29 15.16 6.18
CA LEU A 5 -63.17 14.56 5.45
C LEU A 5 -63.15 15.09 4.00
N SER A 6 -62.04 15.71 3.58
CA SER A 6 -61.83 16.13 2.18
C SER A 6 -60.43 15.73 1.68
N THR A 7 -60.43 14.88 0.66
CA THR A 7 -59.59 14.82 -0.55
C THR A 7 -58.27 15.61 -0.61
N LEU A 8 -57.19 14.93 -1.06
CA LEU A 8 -56.24 15.53 -2.00
C LEU A 8 -55.51 14.51 -2.90
N THR A 9 -55.40 14.91 -4.16
CA THR A 9 -54.96 14.23 -5.38
C THR A 9 -53.44 14.26 -5.60
N ARG A 10 -52.94 13.24 -6.34
CA ARG A 10 -51.56 13.06 -6.82
C ARG A 10 -51.01 14.26 -7.61
N LYS A 11 -49.75 14.65 -7.33
CA LYS A 11 -48.84 15.31 -8.28
C LYS A 11 -47.45 14.68 -8.16
N ALA A 12 -46.91 14.23 -9.29
CA ALA A 12 -45.52 13.84 -9.44
C ALA A 12 -44.64 15.10 -9.43
N ALA A 13 -43.59 15.11 -8.62
CA ALA A 13 -42.57 16.14 -8.62
C ALA A 13 -41.28 15.56 -9.23
N VAL A 14 -40.85 16.15 -10.34
CA VAL A 14 -39.52 15.99 -10.91
C VAL A 14 -38.54 16.67 -9.96
N ALA A 15 -37.72 15.90 -9.27
CA ALA A 15 -36.60 16.43 -8.49
C ALA A 15 -35.41 16.64 -9.45
N CYS A 16 -35.23 17.88 -9.91
CA CYS A 16 -33.96 18.33 -10.47
C CYS A 16 -32.89 18.22 -9.39
N ILE A 17 -32.01 17.21 -9.49
CA ILE A 17 -30.74 17.19 -8.77
C ILE A 17 -29.89 18.29 -9.40
N VAL A 18 -29.81 19.44 -8.73
CA VAL A 18 -28.76 20.42 -8.99
C VAL A 18 -27.48 19.80 -8.44
N LEU A 19 -26.73 19.15 -9.32
CA LEU A 19 -25.31 18.89 -9.13
C LEU A 19 -24.65 20.25 -8.91
N THR A 20 -24.37 20.60 -7.67
CA THR A 20 -23.39 21.63 -7.37
C THR A 20 -22.05 21.07 -7.85
N LEU A 21 -21.72 21.35 -9.12
CA LEU A 21 -20.35 21.33 -9.60
C LEU A 21 -19.56 22.19 -8.61
N GLN A 22 -18.77 21.56 -7.74
CA GLN A 22 -17.67 22.29 -7.13
C GLN A 22 -16.87 22.86 -8.30
N PRO A 23 -16.59 24.18 -8.31
CA PRO A 23 -15.77 24.74 -9.36
C PRO A 23 -14.47 23.95 -9.36
N ILE A 24 -14.18 23.31 -10.50
CA ILE A 24 -12.86 22.77 -10.79
C ILE A 24 -11.95 23.99 -10.68
N CYS A 25 -11.28 24.14 -9.52
CA CYS A 25 -10.27 25.16 -9.35
C CYS A 25 -9.26 24.95 -10.48
N ALA A 26 -9.01 25.98 -11.28
CA ALA A 26 -8.04 25.89 -12.35
C ALA A 26 -6.69 25.50 -11.73
N ALA A 27 -6.04 24.48 -12.30
CA ALA A 27 -4.70 24.07 -11.93
C ALA A 27 -3.75 25.27 -12.00
N ASP A 28 -3.05 25.57 -10.90
CA ASP A 28 -2.05 26.63 -10.89
C ASP A 28 -0.72 26.13 -11.48
N ASP A 29 0.14 27.07 -11.89
CA ASP A 29 1.49 26.78 -12.37
C ASP A 29 2.50 27.50 -11.46
N TYR A 30 3.23 26.72 -10.66
CA TYR A 30 4.17 27.23 -9.65
C TYR A 30 5.62 27.14 -10.10
N ASP A 31 6.34 28.25 -9.94
CA ASP A 31 7.80 28.22 -9.91
C ASP A 31 8.27 27.85 -8.49
N VAL A 32 8.86 26.66 -8.37
CA VAL A 32 9.28 26.08 -7.09
C VAL A 32 10.74 26.45 -6.79
N TYR A 33 10.98 27.01 -5.61
CA TYR A 33 12.32 27.32 -5.10
C TYR A 33 12.61 26.58 -3.80
N LEU A 34 13.79 25.99 -3.74
CA LEU A 34 14.26 25.20 -2.62
C LEU A 34 15.05 26.10 -1.67
N LEU A 35 14.70 26.16 -0.40
CA LEU A 35 15.37 26.95 0.62
C LEU A 35 16.02 26.01 1.63
N ALA A 36 17.34 25.86 1.53
CA ALA A 36 18.13 24.97 2.38
C ALA A 36 19.16 25.75 3.19
N GLY A 37 19.47 25.27 4.39
CA GLY A 37 20.59 25.83 5.14
C GLY A 37 20.44 25.76 6.64
N GLN A 38 21.33 26.49 7.30
CA GLN A 38 21.45 26.46 8.74
C GLN A 38 20.71 27.64 9.35
N SER A 39 21.27 28.25 10.39
CA SER A 39 20.59 29.28 11.17
C SER A 39 20.31 30.58 10.42
N ASN A 40 21.07 30.92 9.37
CA ASN A 40 20.77 32.10 8.54
C ASN A 40 19.63 31.86 7.54
N MET A 41 19.50 30.67 6.97
CA MET A 41 18.32 30.29 6.16
C MET A 41 17.08 30.12 7.05
N ASP A 42 17.26 29.53 8.23
CA ASP A 42 16.20 29.41 9.22
C ASP A 42 15.70 30.80 9.63
N GLY A 43 16.62 31.73 9.87
CA GLY A 43 16.33 33.15 10.04
C GLY A 43 16.15 33.57 11.49
N ARG A 44 16.53 34.80 11.80
CA ARG A 44 16.37 35.44 13.13
C ARG A 44 15.72 36.82 13.06
N GLY A 45 15.21 37.22 11.88
CA GLY A 45 14.43 38.44 11.74
C GLY A 45 13.16 38.32 12.57
N LEU A 46 12.78 39.37 13.30
CA LEU A 46 11.62 39.39 14.19
C LEU A 46 10.38 39.81 13.42
N VAL A 47 9.31 39.01 13.51
CA VAL A 47 8.02 39.32 12.87
C VAL A 47 7.44 40.62 13.43
N SER A 48 7.71 40.95 14.70
CA SER A 48 7.26 42.20 15.33
C SER A 48 7.84 43.47 14.69
N GLU A 49 9.00 43.35 14.04
CA GLU A 49 9.70 44.47 13.39
C GLU A 49 9.35 44.62 11.90
N LEU A 50 8.54 43.70 11.35
CA LEU A 50 8.07 43.81 9.97
C LEU A 50 7.04 44.96 9.83
N PRO A 51 7.03 45.65 8.68
CA PRO A 51 5.88 46.43 8.24
C PRO A 51 4.58 45.59 8.24
N GLU A 52 3.45 46.20 8.58
CA GLU A 52 2.16 45.48 8.70
C GLU A 52 1.74 44.74 7.41
N ASP A 53 2.05 45.31 6.24
CA ASP A 53 1.79 44.70 4.93
C ASP A 53 2.58 43.40 4.68
N LEU A 54 3.63 43.14 5.46
CA LEU A 54 4.46 41.95 5.34
C LEU A 54 4.18 40.90 6.43
N LYS A 55 3.26 41.18 7.36
CA LYS A 55 2.91 40.23 8.45
C LYS A 55 1.86 39.21 8.03
N GLY A 56 1.09 39.49 6.98
CA GLY A 56 0.02 38.63 6.48
C GLY A 56 0.46 37.60 5.43
N PRO A 57 -0.42 36.66 5.05
CA PRO A 57 -0.19 35.72 3.98
C PRO A 57 -0.14 36.41 2.60
N MET A 58 0.69 35.89 1.70
CA MET A 58 0.78 36.30 0.29
C MET A 58 -0.08 35.40 -0.59
N ASP A 59 -0.94 35.97 -1.44
CA ASP A 59 -1.88 35.21 -2.27
C ASP A 59 -1.22 34.43 -3.42
N GLN A 60 -0.09 34.91 -3.93
CA GLN A 60 0.63 34.32 -5.07
C GLN A 60 1.86 33.51 -4.66
N ALA A 61 2.09 33.34 -3.35
CA ALA A 61 3.20 32.56 -2.86
C ALA A 61 2.73 31.56 -1.80
N ILE A 62 3.11 30.30 -1.95
CA ILE A 62 2.88 29.24 -0.97
C ILE A 62 4.19 28.69 -0.44
N ILE A 63 4.17 28.09 0.73
CA ILE A 63 5.33 27.50 1.39
C ILE A 63 5.00 26.15 2.00
N PHE A 64 5.96 25.23 1.87
CA PHE A 64 6.00 23.94 2.53
C PHE A 64 7.23 23.91 3.43
N TYR A 65 7.04 23.85 4.75
CA TYR A 65 8.13 23.91 5.71
C TYR A 65 8.22 22.64 6.55
N ARG A 66 9.40 22.00 6.58
CA ARG A 66 9.62 20.80 7.39
C ARG A 66 11.01 20.81 8.03
N SER A 67 11.05 20.73 9.35
CA SER A 67 12.25 20.63 10.19
C SER A 67 11.98 19.68 11.37
N VAL A 68 11.97 18.37 11.08
CA VAL A 68 11.51 17.30 11.98
C VAL A 68 12.07 17.45 13.41
N PRO A 69 11.20 17.39 14.46
CA PRO A 69 9.77 17.05 14.41
C PRO A 69 8.82 18.22 14.09
N ARG A 70 9.32 19.41 13.74
CA ARG A 70 8.51 20.62 13.54
C ARG A 70 8.18 20.81 12.07
N THR A 71 6.91 20.85 11.70
CA THR A 71 6.48 20.87 10.30
C THR A 71 5.24 21.76 10.14
N SER A 72 5.02 22.34 8.97
CA SER A 72 3.70 22.87 8.60
C SER A 72 2.76 21.72 8.24
N ASP A 73 1.44 21.95 8.32
CA ASP A 73 0.41 21.00 7.89
C ASP A 73 0.24 21.02 6.35
N GLY A 74 1.33 20.76 5.62
CA GLY A 74 1.37 20.84 4.15
C GLY A 74 1.62 22.25 3.60
N TRP A 75 1.13 22.51 2.39
CA TRP A 75 1.23 23.81 1.71
C TRP A 75 0.33 24.87 2.35
N GLN A 76 0.91 26.01 2.70
CA GLN A 76 0.22 27.17 3.25
C GLN A 76 0.56 28.43 2.45
N ASN A 77 -0.29 29.46 2.48
CA ASN A 77 0.10 30.77 1.93
C ASN A 77 1.33 31.28 2.68
N LEU A 78 2.29 31.84 1.95
CA LEU A 78 3.54 32.32 2.51
C LEU A 78 3.26 33.51 3.43
N ALA A 79 3.59 33.35 4.70
CA ALA A 79 3.60 34.39 5.72
C ALA A 79 4.89 34.25 6.56
N PRO A 80 5.31 35.27 7.32
CA PRO A 80 6.40 35.13 8.27
C PRO A 80 6.09 34.05 9.33
N GLY A 81 7.13 33.41 9.86
CA GLY A 81 6.99 32.45 10.96
C GLY A 81 7.41 31.00 10.64
N PHE A 82 7.81 30.69 9.40
CA PHE A 82 8.36 29.37 9.02
C PHE A 82 9.86 29.28 9.33
N SER A 83 10.18 29.45 10.61
CA SER A 83 11.53 29.47 11.20
C SER A 83 11.42 28.90 12.60
N VAL A 84 12.42 28.23 13.16
CA VAL A 84 12.32 27.85 14.59
C VAL A 84 13.62 28.10 15.37
N PRO A 85 13.76 29.27 16.02
CA PRO A 85 14.95 29.60 16.78
C PRO A 85 15.06 28.71 18.03
N PRO A 86 16.27 28.42 18.53
CA PRO A 86 16.50 27.44 19.60
C PRO A 86 15.67 27.65 20.89
N LYS A 87 15.25 28.90 21.17
CA LYS A 87 14.48 29.29 22.36
C LYS A 87 12.99 28.93 22.27
N PHE A 88 12.43 28.72 21.08
CA PHE A 88 10.99 28.49 20.88
C PHE A 88 10.77 27.04 20.46
N LYS A 89 10.33 26.20 21.40
CA LYS A 89 10.49 24.75 21.23
C LYS A 89 9.36 24.02 20.50
N ARG A 90 8.16 24.61 20.24
CA ARG A 90 7.00 23.83 19.77
C ARG A 90 5.93 24.46 18.86
N GLU A 91 5.93 25.76 18.53
CA GLU A 91 4.79 26.34 17.80
C GLU A 91 5.22 27.07 16.52
N LEU A 92 4.52 26.75 15.42
CA LEU A 92 4.41 27.59 14.23
C LEU A 92 3.05 28.30 14.30
N PRO A 93 2.94 29.56 13.84
CA PRO A 93 4.02 30.39 13.31
C PRO A 93 4.99 30.86 14.42
N SER A 94 6.28 30.90 14.08
CA SER A 94 7.33 31.39 14.96
C SER A 94 7.37 32.93 15.00
N PRO A 95 7.88 33.53 16.09
CA PRO A 95 8.14 34.97 16.13
C PRO A 95 9.29 35.41 15.21
N THR A 96 9.97 34.48 14.51
CA THR A 96 11.04 34.80 13.56
C THR A 96 10.78 34.31 12.15
N PHE A 97 11.50 34.87 11.18
CA PHE A 97 11.48 34.48 9.77
C PHE A 97 12.88 34.59 9.15
N GLY A 98 13.06 33.96 7.99
CA GLY A 98 14.29 33.99 7.19
C GLY A 98 14.15 34.80 5.90
N PRO A 99 14.98 34.52 4.88
CA PRO A 99 14.98 35.31 3.64
C PRO A 99 13.75 35.06 2.76
N GLU A 100 12.88 34.09 3.07
CA GLU A 100 11.73 33.68 2.25
C GLU A 100 10.78 34.83 1.89
N ILE A 101 10.55 35.76 2.82
CA ILE A 101 9.62 36.89 2.63
C ILE A 101 10.20 37.90 1.65
N GLY A 102 11.47 38.30 1.83
CA GLY A 102 12.15 39.21 0.91
C GLY A 102 12.31 38.62 -0.49
N PHE A 103 12.60 37.31 -0.55
CA PHE A 103 12.75 36.57 -1.80
C PHE A 103 11.45 36.53 -2.60
N ALA A 104 10.37 36.01 -2.03
CA ALA A 104 9.09 35.90 -2.73
C ALA A 104 8.54 37.27 -3.16
N ARG A 105 8.64 38.28 -2.28
CA ARG A 105 8.22 39.66 -2.61
C ARG A 105 8.98 40.23 -3.80
N SER A 106 10.30 40.07 -3.81
CA SER A 106 11.15 40.58 -4.90
C SER A 106 10.89 39.83 -6.21
N MET A 107 10.68 38.51 -6.15
CA MET A 107 10.34 37.69 -7.32
C MET A 107 8.97 38.07 -7.91
N LEU A 108 7.93 38.19 -7.09
CA LEU A 108 6.58 38.61 -7.53
C LEU A 108 6.55 40.06 -8.03
N LYS A 109 7.39 40.94 -7.49
CA LYS A 109 7.54 42.31 -8.02
C LYS A 109 8.15 42.30 -9.43
N ALA A 110 9.05 41.36 -9.71
CA ALA A 110 9.69 41.23 -11.01
C ALA A 110 8.78 40.57 -12.06
N ASP A 111 7.96 39.59 -11.65
CA ASP A 111 6.96 38.95 -12.51
C ASP A 111 5.64 38.73 -11.75
N PRO A 112 4.73 39.72 -11.77
CA PRO A 112 3.46 39.65 -11.04
C PRO A 112 2.48 38.59 -11.55
N ASN A 113 2.75 37.95 -12.70
CA ASN A 113 1.85 36.93 -13.26
C ASN A 113 2.21 35.51 -12.82
N ARG A 114 3.32 35.33 -12.10
CA ARG A 114 3.77 34.02 -11.63
C ARG A 114 3.19 33.69 -10.26
N LYS A 115 3.11 32.39 -9.99
CA LYS A 115 2.89 31.85 -8.65
C LYS A 115 4.18 31.19 -8.17
N ILE A 116 4.51 31.39 -6.91
CA ILE A 116 5.76 30.92 -6.30
C ILE A 116 5.44 29.87 -5.26
N ALA A 117 6.20 28.79 -5.25
CA ALA A 117 6.15 27.77 -4.22
C ALA A 117 7.52 27.62 -3.56
N LEU A 118 7.58 27.76 -2.24
CA LEU A 118 8.84 27.65 -1.48
C LEU A 118 8.85 26.32 -0.73
N ILE A 119 9.88 25.50 -0.93
CA ILE A 119 10.12 24.29 -0.13
C ILE A 119 11.28 24.60 0.80
N LYS A 120 10.99 24.82 2.08
CA LYS A 120 11.99 25.24 3.06
C LYS A 120 12.32 24.12 4.04
N GLY A 121 13.60 23.74 4.05
CA GLY A 121 14.20 22.88 5.06
C GLY A 121 15.41 23.55 5.66
N SER A 122 15.28 24.04 6.89
CA SER A 122 16.36 24.75 7.57
C SER A 122 16.43 24.38 9.04
N LYS A 123 17.64 24.37 9.60
CA LYS A 123 17.83 24.13 11.03
C LYS A 123 19.14 24.74 11.52
N GLY A 124 19.03 25.67 12.47
CA GLY A 124 20.21 26.18 13.19
C GLY A 124 20.92 25.08 14.00
N GLY A 125 22.22 25.26 14.24
CA GLY A 125 23.03 24.31 15.00
C GLY A 125 23.38 23.02 14.26
N THR A 126 23.25 23.00 12.94
CA THR A 126 23.56 21.85 12.07
C THR A 126 24.75 22.17 11.18
N ASN A 127 25.50 21.18 10.70
CA ASN A 127 26.73 21.39 9.93
C ASN A 127 26.78 20.58 8.62
N LEU A 128 27.65 20.98 7.68
CA LEU A 128 27.84 20.25 6.41
C LEU A 128 28.54 18.90 6.56
N ARG A 129 29.35 18.72 7.61
CA ARG A 129 30.13 17.48 7.83
C ARG A 129 29.25 16.27 8.11
N SER A 130 28.20 16.44 8.89
CA SER A 130 27.39 15.33 9.43
C SER A 130 25.91 15.49 9.18
N ASP A 131 25.35 16.69 9.31
CA ASP A 131 23.89 16.86 9.25
C ASP A 131 23.39 17.00 7.83
N TRP A 132 24.07 17.84 7.05
CA TRP A 132 23.79 18.10 5.65
C TRP A 132 24.68 17.29 4.71
N LYS A 133 25.35 16.26 5.23
CA LYS A 133 26.17 15.37 4.43
C LYS A 133 25.29 14.58 3.46
N PRO A 134 25.48 14.67 2.14
CA PRO A 134 24.61 13.99 1.20
C PRO A 134 24.74 12.47 1.21
N GLY A 135 25.94 11.97 1.54
CA GLY A 135 26.21 10.54 1.60
C GLY A 135 26.12 9.86 0.23
N VAL A 136 26.08 8.54 0.24
CA VAL A 136 25.93 7.71 -0.96
C VAL A 136 24.45 7.57 -1.30
N PRO A 137 24.03 7.72 -2.58
CA PRO A 137 22.63 7.65 -3.00
C PRO A 137 21.84 6.44 -2.46
N SER A 138 22.48 5.27 -2.42
CA SER A 138 21.87 3.99 -2.05
C SER A 138 22.00 3.61 -0.57
N ASP A 139 22.65 4.44 0.25
CA ASP A 139 22.92 4.15 1.66
C ASP A 139 22.42 5.27 2.57
N LYS A 140 21.20 5.11 3.09
CA LYS A 140 20.56 6.08 3.99
C LYS A 140 21.32 6.31 5.30
N GLU A 141 22.14 5.37 5.75
CA GLU A 141 22.95 5.50 6.98
C GLU A 141 24.20 6.36 6.74
N SER A 142 24.65 6.46 5.49
CA SER A 142 25.75 7.36 5.10
C SER A 142 25.32 8.83 5.00
N GLN A 143 24.01 9.09 4.93
CA GLN A 143 23.43 10.42 4.76
C GLN A 143 23.19 11.11 6.10
N GLY A 144 23.47 12.40 6.13
CA GLY A 144 23.17 13.24 7.26
C GLY A 144 21.66 13.39 7.47
N PRO A 145 21.19 13.45 8.72
CA PRO A 145 19.77 13.52 9.02
C PRO A 145 19.08 14.75 8.42
N ARG A 146 19.73 15.91 8.31
CA ARG A 146 19.11 17.10 7.71
C ARG A 146 19.04 17.01 6.20
N TYR A 147 20.07 16.46 5.57
CA TYR A 147 20.05 16.18 4.14
C TYR A 147 18.87 15.28 3.77
N ARG A 148 18.76 14.15 4.47
CA ARG A 148 17.69 13.17 4.26
C ARG A 148 16.31 13.78 4.51
N ASP A 149 16.12 14.50 5.62
CA ASP A 149 14.86 15.17 5.92
C ASP A 149 14.49 16.18 4.82
N PHE A 150 15.46 16.92 4.26
CA PHE A 150 15.21 17.91 3.22
C PHE A 150 14.83 17.27 1.88
N VAL A 151 15.54 16.23 1.43
CA VAL A 151 15.17 15.49 0.22
C VAL A 151 13.77 14.89 0.33
N GLU A 152 13.45 14.29 1.48
CA GLU A 152 12.10 13.79 1.77
C GLU A 152 11.07 14.94 1.76
N THR A 153 11.41 16.11 2.29
CA THR A 153 10.55 17.30 2.25
C THR A 153 10.25 17.76 0.83
N ILE A 154 11.27 17.77 -0.04
CA ILE A 154 11.09 18.10 -1.46
C ILE A 154 10.10 17.12 -2.10
N GLN A 155 10.30 15.83 -1.89
CA GLN A 155 9.45 14.77 -2.43
C GLN A 155 7.99 14.88 -1.93
N LEU A 156 7.77 15.09 -0.63
CA LEU A 156 6.43 15.28 -0.09
C LEU A 156 5.74 16.53 -0.67
N ALA A 157 6.47 17.65 -0.73
CA ALA A 157 5.93 18.93 -1.16
C ALA A 157 5.55 18.91 -2.65
N THR A 158 6.43 18.42 -3.52
CA THR A 158 6.15 18.29 -4.96
C THR A 158 5.04 17.28 -5.24
N THR A 159 4.96 16.19 -4.48
CA THR A 159 3.85 15.23 -4.54
C THR A 159 2.52 15.89 -4.22
N GLN A 160 2.45 16.72 -3.16
CA GLN A 160 1.22 17.43 -2.81
C GLN A 160 0.80 18.46 -3.87
N LEU A 161 1.74 19.14 -4.54
CA LEU A 161 1.41 20.02 -5.67
C LEU A 161 0.76 19.21 -6.81
N SER A 162 1.38 18.10 -7.21
CA SER A 162 0.83 17.20 -8.23
C SER A 162 -0.56 16.67 -7.86
N GLN A 163 -0.79 16.32 -6.58
CA GLN A 163 -2.09 15.83 -6.08
C GLN A 163 -3.19 16.89 -6.11
N ARG A 164 -2.84 18.16 -5.88
CA ARG A 164 -3.75 19.32 -6.03
C ARG A 164 -4.11 19.61 -7.49
N GLY A 165 -3.45 18.95 -8.44
CA GLY A 165 -3.56 19.23 -9.88
C GLY A 165 -2.68 20.39 -10.33
N ASP A 166 -1.85 20.95 -9.44
CA ASP A 166 -0.97 22.06 -9.76
C ASP A 166 0.22 21.58 -10.61
N ARG A 167 0.57 22.36 -11.63
CA ARG A 167 1.81 22.19 -12.37
C ARG A 167 2.91 22.94 -11.64
N PHE A 168 4.15 22.46 -11.73
CA PHE A 168 5.27 23.19 -11.17
C PHE A 168 6.58 22.93 -11.92
N THR A 169 7.53 23.85 -11.75
CA THR A 169 8.91 23.70 -12.20
C THR A 169 9.87 24.05 -11.07
N ILE A 170 10.81 23.17 -10.72
CA ILE A 170 11.88 23.50 -9.76
C ILE A 170 12.87 24.44 -10.45
N ARG A 171 12.93 25.69 -10.00
CA ARG A 171 13.68 26.78 -10.63
C ARG A 171 15.04 27.04 -10.01
N GLY A 172 15.25 26.72 -8.74
CA GLY A 172 16.53 26.93 -8.09
C GLY A 172 16.59 26.56 -6.63
N LEU A 173 17.81 26.56 -6.11
CA LEU A 173 18.15 26.32 -4.70
C LEU A 173 18.80 27.56 -4.09
N LEU A 174 18.36 27.94 -2.90
CA LEU A 174 19.03 28.92 -2.06
C LEU A 174 19.72 28.17 -0.93
N TRP A 175 21.01 28.43 -0.73
CA TRP A 175 21.76 27.91 0.41
C TRP A 175 22.28 29.05 1.28
N HIS A 176 21.94 29.06 2.57
CA HIS A 176 22.51 30.01 3.53
C HIS A 176 23.13 29.34 4.74
N GLN A 177 24.44 29.52 4.83
CA GLN A 177 25.29 28.99 5.90
C GLN A 177 25.08 29.70 7.25
N GLY A 178 25.20 28.95 8.34
CA GLY A 178 25.15 29.43 9.72
C GLY A 178 26.49 29.28 10.45
N GLU A 179 26.48 29.30 11.78
CA GLU A 179 27.73 29.33 12.58
C GLU A 179 28.43 27.98 12.75
N SER A 180 27.74 26.87 12.54
CA SER A 180 28.22 25.55 12.98
C SER A 180 29.45 25.05 12.22
N ASP A 181 29.69 25.53 11.00
CA ASP A 181 30.91 25.25 10.23
C ASP A 181 31.98 26.36 10.34
N SER A 182 31.84 27.32 11.25
CA SER A 182 32.74 28.48 11.39
C SER A 182 34.22 28.15 11.55
N LYS A 183 34.56 26.93 11.98
CA LYS A 183 35.94 26.45 12.15
C LYS A 183 36.46 25.60 10.97
N SER A 184 35.68 25.44 9.90
CA SER A 184 36.12 24.68 8.73
C SER A 184 37.18 25.47 7.96
N SER A 185 38.20 24.77 7.45
CA SER A 185 39.11 25.37 6.47
C SER A 185 38.38 25.63 5.15
N THR A 186 38.90 26.58 4.36
CA THR A 186 38.34 26.98 3.06
C THR A 186 38.11 25.76 2.16
N ASP A 187 39.13 24.92 1.97
CA ASP A 187 39.05 23.75 1.08
C ASP A 187 38.05 22.67 1.54
N ILE A 188 37.92 22.45 2.86
CA ILE A 188 37.00 21.43 3.39
C ILE A 188 35.55 21.90 3.21
N TYR A 189 35.28 23.17 3.52
CA TYR A 189 33.95 23.73 3.38
C TYR A 189 33.53 23.80 1.90
N HIS A 190 34.43 24.31 1.04
CA HIS A 190 34.25 24.37 -0.41
C HIS A 190 33.87 23.01 -0.99
N ARG A 191 34.64 21.96 -0.68
CA ARG A 191 34.36 20.60 -1.16
C ARG A 191 32.99 20.09 -0.72
N ARG A 192 32.64 20.25 0.55
CA ARG A 192 31.35 19.77 1.09
C ARG A 192 30.16 20.52 0.52
N LEU A 193 30.29 21.82 0.29
CA LEU A 193 29.23 22.60 -0.32
C LEU A 193 29.03 22.21 -1.78
N ASN A 194 30.11 22.00 -2.54
CA ASN A 194 30.02 21.46 -3.90
C ASN A 194 29.41 20.05 -3.94
N GLU A 195 29.77 19.17 -2.99
CA GLU A 195 29.16 17.84 -2.84
C GLU A 195 27.65 17.94 -2.56
N LEU A 196 27.23 18.84 -1.66
CA LEU A 196 25.83 19.11 -1.38
C LEU A 196 25.07 19.60 -2.61
N ILE A 197 25.61 20.59 -3.32
CA ILE A 197 25.00 21.17 -4.53
C ILE A 197 24.85 20.10 -5.61
N GLY A 198 25.92 19.35 -5.89
CA GLY A 198 25.89 18.27 -6.87
C GLY A 198 24.85 17.22 -6.53
N ARG A 199 24.79 16.79 -5.27
CA ARG A 199 23.83 15.77 -4.86
C ARG A 199 22.38 16.26 -4.89
N ILE A 200 22.10 17.51 -4.50
CA ILE A 200 20.73 18.06 -4.63
C ILE A 200 20.30 18.11 -6.09
N ARG A 201 21.19 18.54 -7.01
CA ARG A 201 20.92 18.54 -8.46
C ARG A 201 20.55 17.15 -8.98
N GLU A 202 21.29 16.14 -8.55
CA GLU A 202 20.99 14.74 -8.86
C GLU A 202 19.64 14.32 -8.28
N ASP A 203 19.38 14.60 -7.00
CA ASP A 203 18.17 14.15 -6.30
C ASP A 203 16.88 14.83 -6.80
N VAL A 204 16.97 16.05 -7.35
CA VAL A 204 15.82 16.72 -7.97
C VAL A 204 15.77 16.56 -9.49
N GLY A 205 16.73 15.84 -10.10
CA GLY A 205 16.77 15.58 -11.53
C GLY A 205 17.01 16.82 -12.40
N VAL A 206 17.68 17.85 -11.87
CA VAL A 206 17.99 19.09 -12.60
C VAL A 206 19.51 19.32 -12.55
N PRO A 207 20.29 18.75 -13.51
CA PRO A 207 21.75 18.79 -13.47
C PRO A 207 22.35 20.21 -13.40
N ASP A 208 21.70 21.16 -14.06
CA ASP A 208 22.12 22.58 -14.10
C ASP A 208 21.24 23.47 -13.20
N LEU A 209 20.68 22.91 -12.10
CA LEU A 209 19.81 23.69 -11.20
C LEU A 209 20.55 24.96 -10.75
N PRO A 210 20.01 26.17 -10.99
CA PRO A 210 20.56 27.39 -10.45
C PRO A 210 20.65 27.32 -8.93
N VAL A 211 21.83 27.60 -8.39
CA VAL A 211 22.02 27.67 -6.94
C VAL A 211 22.49 29.06 -6.58
N VAL A 212 21.92 29.66 -5.54
CA VAL A 212 22.44 30.91 -4.99
C VAL A 212 22.92 30.65 -3.56
N VAL A 213 24.19 30.95 -3.33
CA VAL A 213 24.84 30.79 -2.02
C VAL A 213 25.00 32.14 -1.34
N GLY A 214 24.57 32.27 -0.09
CA GLY A 214 24.70 33.51 0.67
C GLY A 214 25.93 33.53 1.57
N GLU A 215 26.62 34.66 1.56
CA GLU A 215 27.72 34.91 2.47
C GLU A 215 27.26 34.95 3.94
N VAL A 216 28.17 34.52 4.81
CA VAL A 216 28.06 34.76 6.24
C VAL A 216 28.57 36.17 6.57
N PHE A 217 27.98 36.81 7.58
CA PHE A 217 28.28 38.19 7.97
C PHE A 217 29.77 38.46 8.21
N ASP A 218 30.26 39.61 7.75
CA ASP A 218 31.64 40.06 7.89
C ASP A 218 31.99 40.61 9.27
N ASN A 219 32.61 39.75 10.07
CA ASN A 219 33.16 40.09 11.38
C ASN A 219 34.56 39.52 11.62
N GLY A 220 35.27 39.09 10.56
CA GLY A 220 36.60 38.48 10.65
C GLY A 220 36.67 37.09 11.29
N LYS A 221 35.54 36.48 11.69
CA LYS A 221 35.54 35.19 12.42
C LYS A 221 35.23 33.98 11.53
N ARG A 222 34.79 34.20 10.30
CA ARG A 222 34.30 33.16 9.38
C ARG A 222 34.83 33.34 7.97
N ASP A 223 35.98 34.00 7.86
CA ASP A 223 36.55 34.41 6.57
C ASP A 223 36.87 33.20 5.70
N THR A 224 37.32 32.08 6.28
CA THR A 224 37.55 30.82 5.55
C THR A 224 36.27 30.25 4.94
N VAL A 225 35.14 30.35 5.66
CA VAL A 225 33.84 29.91 5.17
C VAL A 225 33.31 30.87 4.11
N ARG A 226 33.48 32.19 4.29
CA ARG A 226 33.09 33.19 3.28
C ARG A 226 33.91 33.02 2.01
N GLU A 227 35.23 32.89 2.12
CA GLU A 227 36.14 32.64 1.00
C GLU A 227 35.73 31.36 0.25
N ALA A 228 35.37 30.29 0.97
CA ALA A 228 34.90 29.06 0.35
C ALA A 228 33.57 29.23 -0.41
N ILE A 229 32.62 30.00 0.14
CA ILE A 229 31.34 30.34 -0.51
C ILE A 229 31.59 31.15 -1.79
N GLN A 230 32.45 32.16 -1.71
CA GLN A 230 32.85 32.98 -2.86
C GLN A 230 33.52 32.12 -3.94
N LYS A 231 34.39 31.19 -3.54
CA LYS A 231 35.05 30.25 -4.45
C LYS A 231 34.06 29.32 -5.15
N VAL A 232 33.08 28.76 -4.42
CA VAL A 232 32.01 27.93 -5.02
C VAL A 232 31.23 28.70 -6.08
N ALA A 233 30.87 29.96 -5.81
CA ALA A 233 30.17 30.79 -6.79
C ALA A 233 31.04 31.17 -8.01
N ALA A 234 32.33 31.43 -7.81
CA ALA A 234 33.25 31.77 -8.90
C ALA A 234 33.55 30.61 -9.86
N GLU A 235 33.41 29.36 -9.40
CA GLU A 235 33.75 28.16 -10.18
C GLU A 235 32.63 27.69 -11.13
N SER A 236 31.40 28.17 -10.98
CA SER A 236 30.27 27.70 -11.80
C SER A 236 29.34 28.83 -12.21
N ALA A 237 29.09 28.98 -13.51
CA ALA A 237 28.13 29.95 -14.07
C ALA A 237 26.66 29.67 -13.66
N SER A 238 26.40 28.51 -13.07
CA SER A 238 25.08 28.12 -12.53
C SER A 238 24.95 28.38 -11.02
N VAL A 239 25.98 28.98 -10.40
CA VAL A 239 26.00 29.30 -8.97
C VAL A 239 26.19 30.81 -8.77
N GLY A 240 25.18 31.45 -8.18
CA GLY A 240 25.19 32.88 -7.85
C GLY A 240 25.63 33.13 -6.41
N LEU A 241 26.12 34.35 -6.14
CA LEU A 241 26.56 34.78 -4.82
C LEU A 241 25.65 35.89 -4.30
N VAL A 242 25.22 35.78 -3.04
CA VAL A 242 24.60 36.90 -2.30
C VAL A 242 25.58 37.44 -1.28
N SER A 243 26.02 38.68 -1.49
CA SER A 243 26.92 39.36 -0.58
C SER A 243 26.23 39.73 0.75
N SER A 244 26.99 39.68 1.83
CA SER A 244 26.61 40.18 3.16
C SER A 244 26.94 41.66 3.38
N GLU A 245 27.52 42.36 2.39
CA GLU A 245 27.92 43.76 2.52
C GLU A 245 26.72 44.68 2.81
N GLY A 246 26.87 45.60 3.75
CA GLY A 246 25.82 46.55 4.14
C GLY A 246 24.68 45.94 4.97
N THR A 247 24.76 44.66 5.33
CA THR A 247 23.84 44.02 6.28
C THR A 247 24.24 44.28 7.72
N LYS A 248 23.38 43.90 8.66
CA LYS A 248 23.53 43.99 10.11
C LYS A 248 23.07 42.69 10.78
N THR A 249 23.46 42.47 12.02
CA THR A 249 23.13 41.25 12.77
C THR A 249 22.38 41.55 14.06
N SER A 250 21.46 40.66 14.44
CA SER A 250 20.69 40.72 15.68
C SER A 250 21.48 40.26 16.91
N ASP A 251 22.62 39.61 16.70
CA ASP A 251 23.52 39.10 17.73
C ASP A 251 24.98 39.41 17.38
N PRO A 252 26.00 38.94 18.14
CA PRO A 252 27.43 39.27 17.95
C PRO A 252 28.08 38.87 16.59
N GLY A 253 27.51 39.34 15.48
CA GLY A 253 27.98 39.20 14.12
C GLY A 253 27.61 37.88 13.45
N THR A 254 26.61 37.13 13.92
CA THR A 254 26.28 35.80 13.37
C THR A 254 25.00 35.79 12.56
N HIS A 255 23.87 36.18 13.17
CA HIS A 255 22.56 36.07 12.55
C HIS A 255 22.05 37.43 12.10
N PHE A 256 21.62 37.51 10.84
CA PHE A 256 21.13 38.75 10.24
C PHE A 256 19.84 39.25 10.91
N ASP A 257 19.76 40.56 11.14
CA ASP A 257 18.57 41.22 11.71
C ASP A 257 17.40 41.27 10.71
N THR A 258 16.24 41.77 11.15
CA THR A 258 15.01 41.83 10.34
C THR A 258 15.22 42.54 9.00
N ALA A 259 15.83 43.73 9.01
CA ALA A 259 16.07 44.50 7.78
C ALA A 259 17.01 43.76 6.84
N SER A 260 18.03 43.10 7.39
CA SER A 260 19.01 42.35 6.63
C SER A 260 18.45 41.05 6.05
N GLN A 261 17.54 40.36 6.74
CA GLN A 261 16.84 39.18 6.19
C GLN A 261 16.00 39.53 4.96
N LEU A 262 15.29 40.67 5.00
CA LEU A 262 14.55 41.18 3.83
C LEU A 262 15.49 41.55 2.68
N LEU A 263 16.58 42.27 2.98
CA LEU A 263 17.58 42.67 1.99
C LEU A 263 18.27 41.46 1.35
N LEU A 264 18.62 40.46 2.16
CA LEU A 264 19.21 39.21 1.66
C LEU A 264 18.22 38.45 0.78
N GLY A 265 16.95 38.33 1.17
CA GLY A 265 15.90 37.76 0.33
C GLY A 265 15.78 38.46 -1.02
N GLU A 266 15.81 39.79 -1.03
CA GLU A 266 15.82 40.58 -2.28
C GLU A 266 17.06 40.28 -3.14
N ARG A 267 18.24 40.21 -2.53
CA ARG A 267 19.49 39.86 -3.23
C ARG A 267 19.46 38.43 -3.78
N TYR A 268 18.92 37.47 -3.04
CA TYR A 268 18.70 36.11 -3.54
C TYR A 268 17.80 36.09 -4.77
N SER A 269 16.73 36.90 -4.78
CA SER A 269 15.84 37.04 -5.94
C SER A 269 16.56 37.61 -7.16
N VAL A 270 17.37 38.67 -6.98
CA VAL A 270 18.16 39.25 -8.07
C VAL A 270 19.16 38.23 -8.62
N ALA A 271 19.99 37.66 -7.74
CA ALA A 271 21.00 36.67 -8.14
C ALA A 271 20.38 35.44 -8.82
N MET A 272 19.22 34.96 -8.35
CA MET A 272 18.54 33.81 -8.96
C MET A 272 18.02 34.12 -10.37
N ARG A 273 17.57 35.35 -10.62
CA ARG A 273 17.08 35.78 -11.94
C ARG A 273 18.20 36.03 -12.95
N ASP A 274 19.40 36.38 -12.47
CA ASP A 274 20.58 36.61 -13.32
C ASP A 274 21.26 35.31 -13.74
N LEU A 275 20.99 34.19 -13.05
CA LEU A 275 21.51 32.89 -13.42
C LEU A 275 20.83 32.34 -14.69
N PRO A 276 21.55 31.54 -15.50
CA PRO A 276 20.98 30.91 -16.66
C PRO A 276 19.70 30.14 -16.28
N ILE A 277 18.58 30.50 -16.91
CA ILE A 277 17.34 29.74 -16.77
C ILE A 277 17.68 28.33 -17.27
N PRO A 278 17.54 27.28 -16.44
CA PRO A 278 17.76 25.93 -16.90
C PRO A 278 16.82 25.74 -18.08
N LYS A 279 17.33 25.26 -19.22
CA LYS A 279 16.45 24.84 -20.32
C LYS A 279 15.35 24.02 -19.66
N PRO A 280 14.05 24.32 -19.88
CA PRO A 280 13.02 23.45 -19.39
C PRO A 280 13.37 22.08 -19.94
N VAL A 281 13.90 21.24 -19.06
CA VAL A 281 13.72 19.82 -19.18
C VAL A 281 12.20 19.79 -19.05
N LYS A 282 11.51 19.73 -20.21
CA LYS A 282 10.33 18.89 -20.27
C LYS A 282 10.83 17.66 -19.56
N MET A 283 10.38 17.45 -18.31
CA MET A 283 10.43 16.12 -17.74
C MET A 283 10.10 15.26 -18.92
N PRO A 284 10.99 14.35 -19.36
CA PRO A 284 10.51 13.35 -20.26
C PRO A 284 9.26 12.86 -19.54
N ALA A 285 8.09 12.87 -20.21
CA ALA A 285 7.24 11.72 -20.00
C ALA A 285 8.23 10.58 -20.13
N ALA A 286 8.56 9.94 -18.99
CA ALA A 286 9.67 9.01 -18.84
C ALA A 286 9.77 8.30 -20.17
N PRO A 287 10.93 8.36 -20.87
CA PRO A 287 11.00 8.09 -22.30
C PRO A 287 10.00 6.98 -22.58
N ARG A 288 8.96 7.26 -23.36
CA ARG A 288 8.25 6.18 -24.03
C ARG A 288 9.33 5.61 -24.94
N LYS A 289 10.21 4.78 -24.35
CA LYS A 289 10.87 3.68 -25.04
C LYS A 289 9.75 3.09 -25.85
N ASP A 290 9.97 3.01 -27.14
CA ASP A 290 9.08 2.33 -28.03
C ASP A 290 8.54 1.08 -27.33
N LYS A 291 7.21 1.03 -27.28
CA LYS A 291 6.33 0.11 -26.55
C LYS A 291 7.00 -1.17 -26.02
N ILE A 292 7.19 -1.10 -24.69
CA ILE A 292 7.23 -2.16 -23.65
C ILE A 292 8.37 -3.16 -23.81
N ASP A 293 8.90 -3.65 -22.69
CA ASP A 293 9.32 -5.06 -22.73
C ASP A 293 8.70 -5.91 -21.62
N LYS A 294 8.28 -5.33 -20.47
CA LYS A 294 7.68 -6.13 -19.38
C LYS A 294 6.61 -5.35 -18.59
N PRO A 295 5.43 -5.94 -18.32
CA PRO A 295 4.39 -5.32 -17.49
C PRO A 295 4.77 -5.30 -16.00
N ASN A 296 4.27 -4.31 -15.27
CA ASN A 296 4.31 -4.33 -13.81
C ASN A 296 3.33 -5.37 -13.25
N VAL A 297 3.51 -5.76 -11.99
CA VAL A 297 2.60 -6.66 -11.30
C VAL A 297 2.22 -6.08 -9.93
N LEU A 298 0.92 -5.91 -9.70
CA LEU A 298 0.31 -5.68 -8.40
C LEU A 298 -0.33 -6.99 -7.93
N PHE A 299 0.27 -7.61 -6.90
CA PHE A 299 -0.19 -8.86 -6.31
C PHE A 299 -0.86 -8.57 -4.96
N ILE A 300 -2.19 -8.65 -4.92
CA ILE A 300 -3.01 -8.44 -3.73
C ILE A 300 -3.43 -9.80 -3.19
N THR A 301 -3.19 -10.04 -1.91
CA THR A 301 -3.68 -11.22 -1.21
C THR A 301 -4.49 -10.83 0.02
N VAL A 302 -5.64 -11.47 0.21
CA VAL A 302 -6.51 -11.29 1.38
C VAL A 302 -6.55 -12.58 2.19
N ASP A 303 -6.41 -12.48 3.49
CA ASP A 303 -6.37 -13.62 4.41
C ASP A 303 -7.77 -13.99 4.90
N ASP A 304 -8.15 -15.26 4.75
CA ASP A 304 -9.43 -15.83 5.23
C ASP A 304 -10.71 -15.29 4.57
N LEU A 305 -10.59 -14.66 3.39
CA LEU A 305 -11.74 -14.16 2.62
C LEU A 305 -12.40 -15.30 1.79
N ASN A 306 -13.67 -15.58 2.08
CA ASN A 306 -14.49 -16.55 1.35
C ASN A 306 -15.26 -15.89 0.19
N ASP A 307 -16.28 -16.56 -0.31
CA ASP A 307 -17.12 -16.10 -1.43
C ASP A 307 -18.25 -15.12 -1.02
N TRP A 308 -18.26 -14.63 0.22
CA TRP A 308 -19.17 -13.58 0.69
C TRP A 308 -18.73 -12.18 0.21
N VAL A 309 -18.51 -12.09 -1.09
CA VAL A 309 -18.24 -10.87 -1.86
C VAL A 309 -19.26 -10.81 -2.99
N GLY A 310 -19.73 -9.62 -3.34
CA GLY A 310 -20.84 -9.43 -4.28
C GLY A 310 -20.61 -10.10 -5.64
N CYS A 311 -19.37 -10.06 -6.14
CA CYS A 311 -19.00 -10.69 -7.41
C CYS A 311 -19.04 -12.22 -7.43
N LEU A 312 -18.96 -12.89 -6.27
CA LEU A 312 -19.11 -14.35 -6.16
C LEU A 312 -20.48 -14.79 -5.64
N GLY A 313 -21.20 -13.89 -4.95
CA GLY A 313 -22.60 -14.10 -4.57
C GLY A 313 -22.83 -15.13 -3.47
N GLY A 314 -21.81 -15.46 -2.66
CA GLY A 314 -21.94 -16.44 -1.56
C GLY A 314 -22.85 -15.99 -0.41
N ASN A 315 -23.07 -14.68 -0.27
CA ASN A 315 -24.04 -14.12 0.68
C ASN A 315 -24.68 -12.84 0.08
N PRO A 316 -26.02 -12.69 0.14
CA PRO A 316 -26.72 -11.56 -0.47
C PRO A 316 -26.47 -10.22 0.22
N ASP A 317 -26.01 -10.23 1.48
CA ASP A 317 -25.77 -9.02 2.28
C ASP A 317 -24.33 -8.49 2.13
N ALA A 318 -23.51 -9.11 1.29
CA ALA A 318 -22.14 -8.66 1.05
C ALA A 318 -22.11 -7.26 0.41
N GLN A 319 -21.46 -6.30 1.08
CA GLN A 319 -21.23 -4.95 0.56
C GLN A 319 -19.77 -4.79 0.14
N THR A 320 -19.47 -5.13 -1.13
CA THR A 320 -18.12 -5.05 -1.70
C THR A 320 -18.08 -4.32 -3.04
N PRO A 321 -18.51 -3.04 -3.09
CA PRO A 321 -18.63 -2.30 -4.35
C PRO A 321 -17.31 -2.15 -5.11
N ASN A 322 -16.16 -2.11 -4.42
CA ASN A 322 -14.86 -1.96 -5.09
C ASN A 322 -14.38 -3.28 -5.71
N LEU A 323 -14.52 -4.40 -5.00
CA LEU A 323 -14.23 -5.72 -5.54
C LEU A 323 -15.15 -6.05 -6.70
N ASP A 324 -16.43 -5.70 -6.61
CA ASP A 324 -17.42 -5.91 -7.68
C ASP A 324 -17.11 -5.08 -8.91
N ARG A 325 -16.71 -3.82 -8.72
CA ARG A 325 -16.25 -2.95 -9.80
C ARG A 325 -14.99 -3.51 -10.44
N PHE A 326 -14.03 -3.99 -9.64
CA PHE A 326 -12.79 -4.57 -10.16
C PHE A 326 -13.06 -5.84 -10.97
N ALA A 327 -13.94 -6.73 -10.49
CA ALA A 327 -14.38 -7.92 -11.22
C ALA A 327 -14.99 -7.57 -12.59
N LYS A 328 -15.83 -6.52 -12.66
CA LYS A 328 -16.41 -6.03 -13.93
C LYS A 328 -15.40 -5.45 -14.92
N GLN A 329 -14.16 -5.22 -14.50
CA GLN A 329 -13.07 -4.69 -15.33
C GLN A 329 -11.96 -5.72 -15.57
N SER A 330 -12.16 -6.96 -15.14
CA SER A 330 -11.13 -8.01 -15.04
C SER A 330 -11.74 -9.36 -15.39
N VAL A 331 -10.94 -10.42 -15.41
CA VAL A 331 -11.46 -11.79 -15.44
C VAL A 331 -11.67 -12.26 -14.01
N LEU A 332 -12.92 -12.54 -13.65
CA LEU A 332 -13.26 -13.21 -12.40
C LEU A 332 -13.24 -14.73 -12.62
N PHE A 333 -12.40 -15.45 -11.89
CA PHE A 333 -12.46 -16.91 -11.86
C PHE A 333 -13.42 -17.34 -10.74
N SER A 334 -14.63 -17.77 -11.11
CA SER A 334 -15.66 -18.10 -10.13
C SER A 334 -15.43 -19.45 -9.43
N ASN A 335 -14.48 -20.25 -9.91
CA ASN A 335 -14.18 -21.61 -9.45
C ASN A 335 -12.67 -21.79 -9.19
N ALA A 336 -12.07 -20.89 -8.39
CA ALA A 336 -10.66 -20.93 -8.02
C ALA A 336 -10.45 -21.56 -6.65
N HIS A 337 -9.42 -22.42 -6.49
CA HIS A 337 -9.17 -23.13 -5.23
C HIS A 337 -7.71 -23.05 -4.76
N CYS A 338 -7.55 -22.92 -3.44
CA CYS A 338 -6.26 -23.03 -2.77
C CYS A 338 -5.72 -24.47 -2.75
N GLN A 339 -4.42 -24.65 -2.55
CA GLN A 339 -3.80 -25.99 -2.53
C GLN A 339 -3.76 -26.60 -1.14
N VAL A 340 -3.91 -25.79 -0.09
CA VAL A 340 -4.19 -26.21 1.28
C VAL A 340 -5.02 -25.11 1.92
N ALA A 341 -6.15 -25.43 2.55
CA ALA A 341 -7.02 -24.44 3.20
C ALA A 341 -6.46 -23.92 4.54
N LEU A 342 -5.19 -23.49 4.55
CA LEU A 342 -4.50 -22.97 5.73
C LEU A 342 -3.36 -22.02 5.32
N CYS A 343 -3.29 -20.85 5.95
CA CYS A 343 -2.45 -19.72 5.54
C CYS A 343 -1.03 -20.06 5.08
N TYR A 344 -0.18 -20.65 5.93
CA TYR A 344 1.24 -20.89 5.57
C TYR A 344 1.32 -21.84 4.39
N ALA A 345 0.57 -22.94 4.43
CA ALA A 345 0.63 -23.99 3.42
C ALA A 345 0.09 -23.53 2.07
N SER A 346 -1.03 -22.79 2.05
CA SER A 346 -1.56 -22.19 0.82
C SER A 346 -0.57 -21.22 0.20
N ARG A 347 -0.09 -20.26 1.01
CA ARG A 347 0.84 -19.21 0.57
C ARG A 347 2.17 -19.80 0.10
N ALA A 348 2.69 -20.80 0.79
CA ALA A 348 3.87 -21.55 0.36
C ALA A 348 3.64 -22.20 -1.01
N SER A 349 2.46 -22.78 -1.24
CA SER A 349 2.12 -23.43 -2.50
C SER A 349 2.10 -22.46 -3.68
N PHE A 350 1.29 -21.40 -3.64
CA PHE A 350 1.20 -20.48 -4.79
C PHE A 350 2.44 -19.60 -4.96
N MET A 351 3.23 -19.36 -3.90
CA MET A 351 4.50 -18.63 -4.01
C MET A 351 5.63 -19.47 -4.62
N THR A 352 5.53 -20.80 -4.59
CA THR A 352 6.53 -21.72 -5.17
C THR A 352 6.01 -22.48 -6.39
N GLY A 353 4.70 -22.44 -6.65
CA GLY A 353 4.02 -23.21 -7.68
C GLY A 353 4.08 -24.72 -7.43
N MET A 354 4.18 -25.17 -6.17
CA MET A 354 4.31 -26.59 -5.80
C MET A 354 3.15 -27.04 -4.91
N TYR A 355 2.68 -28.26 -5.09
CA TYR A 355 1.68 -28.87 -4.20
C TYR A 355 2.26 -29.21 -2.83
N ALA A 356 1.39 -29.39 -1.84
CA ALA A 356 1.76 -29.79 -0.48
C ALA A 356 2.54 -31.12 -0.43
N SER A 357 2.25 -32.06 -1.35
CA SER A 357 3.01 -33.31 -1.50
C SER A 357 4.47 -33.09 -1.84
N LYS A 358 4.80 -32.02 -2.56
CA LYS A 358 6.17 -31.64 -2.91
C LYS A 358 6.80 -30.72 -1.87
N THR A 359 6.05 -29.74 -1.36
CA THR A 359 6.59 -28.80 -0.36
C THR A 359 6.77 -29.43 1.02
N GLY A 360 6.03 -30.50 1.35
CA GLY A 360 6.00 -31.11 2.68
C GLY A 360 5.19 -30.30 3.71
N ILE A 361 4.54 -29.21 3.30
CA ILE A 361 3.90 -28.25 4.20
C ILE A 361 2.38 -28.41 4.15
N TYR A 362 1.81 -28.89 5.26
CA TYR A 362 0.35 -29.10 5.42
C TYR A 362 -0.25 -28.34 6.61
N ASN A 363 0.57 -27.57 7.33
CA ASN A 363 0.20 -26.84 8.55
C ASN A 363 0.81 -25.42 8.55
N ASN A 364 0.58 -24.64 9.59
CA ASN A 364 1.08 -23.26 9.74
C ASN A 364 2.56 -23.18 10.18
N SER A 365 3.40 -24.11 9.71
CA SER A 365 4.82 -24.20 10.05
C SER A 365 5.64 -24.79 8.91
N SER A 366 6.86 -24.27 8.73
CA SER A 366 7.87 -24.82 7.83
C SER A 366 8.71 -25.94 8.46
N LYS A 367 8.42 -26.38 9.69
CA LYS A 367 9.20 -27.45 10.35
C LYS A 367 9.25 -28.76 9.55
N SER A 368 8.21 -29.03 8.78
CA SER A 368 8.10 -30.22 7.92
C SER A 368 8.39 -29.91 6.45
N ALA A 369 8.89 -28.71 6.15
CA ALA A 369 9.19 -28.32 4.78
C ALA A 369 10.26 -29.25 4.18
N SER A 370 10.02 -29.68 2.95
CA SER A 370 10.91 -30.57 2.23
C SER A 370 12.14 -29.81 1.73
N PRO A 371 13.23 -30.52 1.38
CA PRO A 371 14.36 -29.91 0.69
C PRO A 371 13.95 -29.18 -0.60
N ALA A 372 12.96 -29.71 -1.33
CA ALA A 372 12.46 -29.10 -2.56
C ALA A 372 11.85 -27.71 -2.31
N TYR A 373 11.14 -27.51 -1.19
CA TYR A 373 10.63 -26.19 -0.81
C TYR A 373 11.76 -25.20 -0.55
N HIS A 374 12.79 -25.60 0.21
CA HIS A 374 13.92 -24.73 0.52
C HIS A 374 14.78 -24.37 -0.70
N GLN A 375 14.81 -25.24 -1.71
CA GLN A 375 15.50 -25.02 -2.97
C GLN A 375 14.64 -24.32 -4.03
N ALA A 376 13.33 -24.20 -3.79
CA ALA A 376 12.40 -23.61 -4.74
C ALA A 376 12.68 -22.11 -4.94
N LYS A 377 12.56 -21.65 -6.18
CA LYS A 377 12.56 -20.22 -6.47
C LYS A 377 11.21 -19.64 -6.14
N HIS A 378 11.12 -19.00 -4.98
CA HIS A 378 9.95 -18.23 -4.58
C HIS A 378 9.66 -17.08 -5.56
N MET A 379 8.39 -16.85 -5.88
CA MET A 379 7.92 -15.87 -6.88
C MET A 379 8.56 -14.48 -6.75
N PRO A 380 8.68 -13.86 -5.55
CA PRO A 380 9.33 -12.56 -5.42
C PRO A 380 10.83 -12.62 -5.77
N VAL A 381 11.53 -13.67 -5.36
CA VAL A 381 12.97 -13.84 -5.65
C VAL A 381 13.19 -13.99 -7.15
N TRP A 382 12.34 -14.79 -7.80
CA TRP A 382 12.38 -14.98 -9.24
C TRP A 382 12.11 -13.66 -9.99
N PHE A 383 11.10 -12.87 -9.60
CA PHE A 383 10.87 -11.55 -10.20
C PHE A 383 12.09 -10.62 -10.06
N ARG A 384 12.74 -10.60 -8.88
CA ARG A 384 13.98 -9.84 -8.67
C ARG A 384 15.07 -10.27 -9.65
N GLU A 385 15.28 -11.57 -9.84
CA GLU A 385 16.29 -12.09 -10.76
C GLU A 385 16.05 -11.67 -12.23
N TYR A 386 14.80 -11.38 -12.60
CA TYR A 386 14.43 -10.84 -13.92
C TYR A 386 14.38 -9.31 -13.99
N GLY A 387 14.94 -8.62 -12.98
CA GLY A 387 15.11 -7.18 -12.96
C GLY A 387 13.93 -6.38 -12.41
N TYR A 388 12.96 -7.04 -11.75
CA TYR A 388 11.85 -6.33 -11.13
C TYR A 388 12.26 -5.75 -9.77
N ARG A 389 11.75 -4.57 -9.45
CA ARG A 389 11.73 -4.06 -8.07
C ARG A 389 10.69 -4.83 -7.27
N THR A 390 11.11 -5.59 -6.26
CA THR A 390 10.19 -6.43 -5.47
C THR A 390 9.89 -5.77 -4.13
N MET A 391 8.61 -5.53 -3.88
CA MET A 391 8.15 -4.74 -2.73
C MET A 391 7.02 -5.47 -2.03
N CYS A 392 7.00 -5.48 -0.70
CA CYS A 392 5.85 -6.01 0.04
C CYS A 392 5.46 -5.23 1.28
N MET A 393 4.19 -5.27 1.63
CA MET A 393 3.71 -4.97 2.98
C MET A 393 2.56 -5.89 3.38
N GLY A 394 2.47 -6.19 4.68
CA GLY A 394 1.44 -7.05 5.23
C GLY A 394 1.66 -8.54 5.01
N LYS A 395 0.56 -9.28 4.90
CA LYS A 395 0.49 -10.73 5.02
C LYS A 395 0.77 -11.52 3.73
N ILE A 396 1.95 -11.42 3.11
CA ILE A 396 2.32 -12.30 1.96
C ILE A 396 2.67 -13.77 2.32
N TYR A 397 3.61 -14.01 3.24
CA TYR A 397 4.02 -15.33 3.78
C TYR A 397 3.77 -15.51 5.29
N HIS A 398 2.88 -16.41 5.72
CA HIS A 398 2.36 -16.47 7.11
C HIS A 398 3.31 -16.12 8.29
N ASN A 399 4.56 -16.62 8.33
CA ASN A 399 5.54 -16.27 9.39
C ASN A 399 6.80 -15.55 8.88
N ASP A 400 7.02 -15.54 7.57
CA ASP A 400 8.23 -15.07 6.92
C ASP A 400 8.03 -13.73 6.17
N HIS A 401 6.92 -13.04 6.49
CA HIS A 401 6.64 -11.68 6.05
C HIS A 401 7.85 -10.77 6.28
N GLY A 402 8.25 -10.01 5.25
CA GLY A 402 9.28 -8.99 5.42
C GLY A 402 10.69 -9.52 5.70
N LYS A 403 11.04 -10.72 5.24
CA LYS A 403 12.45 -11.12 5.16
C LYS A 403 13.10 -10.55 3.90
N LYS A 404 14.24 -9.88 4.07
CA LYS A 404 15.03 -9.29 2.96
C LYS A 404 15.48 -10.31 1.91
N VAL A 405 15.50 -11.61 2.26
CA VAL A 405 15.77 -12.67 1.28
C VAL A 405 14.73 -12.68 0.15
N TYR A 406 13.48 -12.31 0.45
CA TYR A 406 12.38 -12.34 -0.52
C TYR A 406 12.09 -10.98 -1.15
N TRP A 407 12.44 -9.84 -0.54
CA TRP A 407 12.01 -8.51 -0.98
C TRP A 407 13.12 -7.46 -0.97
N ASP A 408 13.14 -6.58 -1.99
CA ASP A 408 14.03 -5.42 -2.02
C ASP A 408 13.55 -4.34 -1.06
N GLU A 409 12.23 -4.21 -0.94
CA GLU A 409 11.59 -3.25 -0.06
C GLU A 409 10.46 -3.86 0.75
N ILE A 410 10.42 -3.52 2.02
CA ILE A 410 9.45 -4.04 2.97
C ILE A 410 8.84 -2.85 3.68
N GLY A 411 7.51 -2.75 3.63
CA GLY A 411 6.78 -1.71 4.33
C GLY A 411 6.93 -1.80 5.86
N PRO A 412 6.54 -0.76 6.59
CA PRO A 412 6.63 -0.72 8.04
C PRO A 412 5.92 -1.91 8.72
N LYS A 413 6.40 -2.29 9.91
CA LYS A 413 5.71 -3.30 10.72
C LYS A 413 4.39 -2.72 11.23
N THR A 414 3.32 -3.47 11.05
CA THR A 414 2.00 -3.17 11.60
C THR A 414 1.68 -4.11 12.77
N LEU A 415 0.52 -3.93 13.42
CA LEU A 415 0.02 -4.79 14.50
C LEU A 415 -0.44 -6.19 14.00
N ARG A 416 0.08 -6.68 12.87
CA ARG A 416 -0.32 -7.93 12.21
C ARG A 416 -1.84 -8.01 12.02
N TRP A 417 -2.52 -8.91 12.75
CA TRP A 417 -3.97 -9.15 12.69
C TRP A 417 -4.81 -8.04 13.34
N GLY A 418 -4.19 -6.95 13.80
CA GLY A 418 -4.88 -5.76 14.29
C GLY A 418 -5.20 -5.78 15.77
N PRO A 419 -5.91 -4.75 16.27
CA PRO A 419 -6.22 -4.62 17.68
C PRO A 419 -7.08 -5.77 18.19
N GLU A 420 -6.81 -6.20 19.42
CA GLU A 420 -7.61 -7.18 20.14
C GLU A 420 -8.94 -6.55 20.60
N PRO A 421 -10.02 -7.34 20.79
CA PRO A 421 -11.23 -6.87 21.45
C PRO A 421 -10.93 -6.21 22.82
N PRO A 422 -11.47 -5.01 23.12
CA PRO A 422 -11.16 -4.29 24.37
C PRO A 422 -11.45 -5.08 25.65
N ASP A 423 -12.51 -5.89 25.64
CA ASP A 423 -12.94 -6.70 26.78
C ASP A 423 -12.27 -8.09 26.86
N GLY A 424 -11.19 -8.26 26.11
CA GLY A 424 -10.53 -9.54 25.89
C GLY A 424 -11.33 -10.43 24.93
N ARG A 425 -10.70 -11.53 24.53
CA ARG A 425 -11.32 -12.48 23.61
C ARG A 425 -12.42 -13.30 24.31
N GLN A 426 -13.55 -13.44 23.63
CA GLN A 426 -14.81 -13.89 24.20
C GLN A 426 -14.77 -15.32 24.74
N PHE A 427 -14.21 -16.28 23.99
CA PHE A 427 -14.27 -17.69 24.36
C PHE A 427 -13.38 -18.00 25.57
N LYS A 428 -12.19 -17.41 25.68
CA LYS A 428 -11.33 -17.52 26.86
C LYS A 428 -11.99 -16.94 28.09
N LYS A 429 -12.70 -15.82 27.93
CA LYS A 429 -13.41 -15.17 29.04
C LYS A 429 -14.55 -16.04 29.57
N ARG A 430 -15.29 -16.70 28.68
CA ARG A 430 -16.45 -17.53 29.06
C ARG A 430 -16.07 -18.95 29.50
N PHE A 431 -15.20 -19.61 28.76
CA PHE A 431 -14.90 -21.03 28.91
C PHE A 431 -13.53 -21.32 29.52
N GLY A 432 -12.75 -20.28 29.85
CA GLY A 432 -11.45 -20.40 30.48
C GLY A 432 -10.28 -20.46 29.49
N LYS A 433 -9.06 -20.47 30.04
CA LYS A 433 -7.79 -20.32 29.30
C LYS A 433 -7.52 -21.39 28.24
N ASP A 434 -8.16 -22.56 28.36
CA ASP A 434 -7.95 -23.70 27.47
C ASP A 434 -8.85 -23.63 26.21
N ALA A 435 -9.78 -22.68 26.15
CA ALA A 435 -10.60 -22.45 24.96
C ALA A 435 -9.77 -21.83 23.82
N GLN A 436 -9.90 -22.38 22.62
CA GLN A 436 -9.22 -21.85 21.44
C GLN A 436 -9.95 -20.60 20.92
N ASP A 437 -9.40 -19.43 21.25
CA ASP A 437 -10.11 -18.18 21.08
C ASP A 437 -9.84 -17.48 19.74
N SER A 438 -10.12 -18.18 18.66
CA SER A 438 -10.09 -17.59 17.31
C SER A 438 -11.42 -16.94 16.94
N LEU A 439 -12.55 -17.32 17.52
CA LEU A 439 -13.86 -16.74 17.17
C LEU A 439 -14.17 -15.53 18.05
N ALA A 440 -13.27 -14.56 18.07
CA ALA A 440 -13.41 -13.32 18.82
C ALA A 440 -13.67 -12.16 17.87
N TRP A 441 -14.46 -11.18 18.29
CA TRP A 441 -14.84 -10.04 17.45
C TRP A 441 -14.96 -8.75 18.26
N ALA A 442 -14.85 -7.58 17.62
CA ALA A 442 -15.19 -6.30 18.24
C ALA A 442 -15.38 -5.19 17.20
N ALA A 443 -16.37 -4.34 17.44
CA ALA A 443 -16.47 -3.03 16.81
C ALA A 443 -15.56 -2.05 17.56
N LEU A 444 -14.50 -1.58 16.90
CA LEU A 444 -13.46 -0.76 17.50
C LEU A 444 -13.77 0.73 17.34
N ASP A 445 -13.64 1.49 18.42
CA ASP A 445 -13.77 2.94 18.41
C ASP A 445 -12.40 3.56 18.09
N ILE A 446 -12.06 3.58 16.80
CA ILE A 446 -10.73 3.95 16.30
C ILE A 446 -10.84 4.80 15.03
N GLU A 447 -9.87 5.69 14.87
CA GLU A 447 -9.80 6.62 13.75
C GLU A 447 -9.36 5.92 12.45
N LYS A 448 -9.52 6.60 11.31
CA LYS A 448 -9.02 6.10 10.02
C LYS A 448 -7.49 6.05 10.02
N GLY A 449 -6.92 4.94 9.57
CA GLY A 449 -5.47 4.70 9.50
C GLY A 449 -4.89 3.92 10.69
N GLU A 450 -5.69 3.64 11.72
CA GLU A 450 -5.25 2.88 12.88
C GLU A 450 -5.26 1.36 12.64
N MET A 451 -6.01 0.89 11.63
CA MET A 451 -6.00 -0.52 11.24
C MET A 451 -4.77 -0.88 10.40
N PRO A 452 -4.14 -2.05 10.61
CA PRO A 452 -3.04 -2.54 9.77
C PRO A 452 -3.36 -2.55 8.28
N ASP A 453 -4.59 -2.93 7.91
CA ASP A 453 -5.03 -2.99 6.51
C ASP A 453 -5.11 -1.60 5.86
N GLU A 454 -5.55 -0.59 6.59
CA GLU A 454 -5.54 0.81 6.13
C GLU A 454 -4.10 1.31 5.95
N GLN A 455 -3.16 0.89 6.81
CA GLN A 455 -1.74 1.22 6.68
C GLN A 455 -1.09 0.51 5.48
N ILE A 456 -1.49 -0.75 5.20
CA ILE A 456 -1.04 -1.50 4.01
C ILE A 456 -1.54 -0.80 2.74
N ALA A 457 -2.82 -0.39 2.70
CA ALA A 457 -3.37 0.36 1.57
C ALA A 457 -2.64 1.69 1.37
N ALA A 458 -2.44 2.46 2.44
CA ALA A 458 -1.72 3.73 2.38
C ALA A 458 -0.29 3.58 1.85
N TRP A 459 0.41 2.52 2.25
CA TRP A 459 1.75 2.23 1.74
C TRP A 459 1.74 1.77 0.28
N GLY A 460 0.77 0.95 -0.14
CA GLY A 460 0.59 0.61 -1.55
C GLY A 460 0.36 1.85 -2.41
N ILE A 461 -0.45 2.78 -1.92
CA ILE A 461 -0.69 4.09 -2.55
C ILE A 461 0.59 4.92 -2.62
N GLU A 462 1.38 4.95 -1.56
CA GLU A 462 2.71 5.59 -1.54
C GLU A 462 3.62 5.01 -2.63
N LYS A 463 3.71 3.68 -2.77
CA LYS A 463 4.51 3.05 -3.83
C LYS A 463 4.01 3.36 -5.22
N LEU A 464 2.69 3.39 -5.43
CA LEU A 464 2.10 3.79 -6.71
C LEU A 464 2.22 5.30 -7.01
N ASN A 465 2.73 6.11 -6.07
CA ASN A 465 3.11 7.51 -6.32
C ASN A 465 4.58 7.67 -6.73
N HIS A 466 5.42 6.64 -6.59
CA HIS A 466 6.83 6.71 -6.94
C HIS A 466 7.03 6.42 -8.43
N ASP A 467 8.05 7.04 -9.01
CA ASP A 467 8.57 6.69 -10.33
C ASP A 467 9.55 5.51 -10.22
N TYR A 468 9.44 4.55 -11.14
CA TYR A 468 10.33 3.39 -11.21
C TYR A 468 10.97 3.27 -12.60
N ASP A 469 12.30 3.18 -12.64
CA ASP A 469 13.07 2.97 -13.88
C ASP A 469 13.03 1.51 -14.39
N GLN A 470 12.55 0.59 -13.55
CA GLN A 470 12.44 -0.84 -13.79
C GLN A 470 11.03 -1.32 -13.43
N PRO A 471 10.51 -2.43 -14.01
CA PRO A 471 9.20 -2.92 -13.66
C PRO A 471 9.14 -3.32 -12.18
N PHE A 472 7.96 -3.27 -11.57
CA PHE A 472 7.79 -3.66 -10.17
C PHE A 472 6.91 -4.89 -9.99
N PHE A 473 7.21 -5.63 -8.93
CA PHE A 473 6.35 -6.65 -8.34
C PHE A 473 5.96 -6.16 -6.93
N LEU A 474 4.82 -5.47 -6.85
CA LEU A 474 4.29 -4.88 -5.62
C LEU A 474 3.28 -5.85 -5.00
N SER A 475 3.59 -6.37 -3.82
CA SER A 475 2.74 -7.32 -3.11
C SER A 475 2.11 -6.72 -1.85
N LEU A 476 0.79 -6.69 -1.78
CA LEU A 476 0.03 -6.18 -0.62
C LEU A 476 -0.79 -7.32 -0.01
N GLY A 477 -0.51 -7.64 1.25
CA GLY A 477 -1.19 -8.71 1.97
C GLY A 477 -2.09 -8.18 3.07
N PHE A 478 -3.39 -8.20 2.85
CA PHE A 478 -4.38 -7.78 3.83
C PHE A 478 -4.70 -8.91 4.81
N TYR A 479 -4.90 -8.55 6.08
CA TYR A 479 -5.13 -9.47 7.20
C TYR A 479 -6.60 -9.78 7.42
N LYS A 480 -7.51 -8.81 7.35
CA LYS A 480 -8.94 -9.10 7.54
C LYS A 480 -9.48 -9.90 6.35
N PRO A 481 -10.51 -10.73 6.53
CA PRO A 481 -11.28 -10.96 7.76
C PRO A 481 -10.68 -11.96 8.78
N HIS A 482 -9.38 -12.30 8.70
CA HIS A 482 -8.74 -13.17 9.69
C HIS A 482 -8.95 -12.69 11.12
N THR A 483 -9.15 -13.67 11.99
CA THR A 483 -9.43 -13.51 13.42
C THR A 483 -8.31 -12.80 14.21
N PRO A 484 -8.63 -12.06 15.28
CA PRO A 484 -9.98 -11.74 15.73
C PRO A 484 -10.70 -10.84 14.71
N MET A 485 -12.00 -11.02 14.53
CA MET A 485 -12.83 -10.26 13.59
C MET A 485 -13.12 -8.87 14.15
N THR A 486 -12.09 -8.03 14.14
CA THR A 486 -12.12 -6.66 14.62
C THR A 486 -12.04 -5.69 13.46
N ALA A 487 -12.96 -4.73 13.45
CA ALA A 487 -12.98 -3.65 12.47
C ALA A 487 -13.49 -2.36 13.17
N PRO A 488 -13.18 -1.19 12.62
CA PRO A 488 -13.74 0.06 13.13
C PRO A 488 -15.28 0.06 13.13
N LYS A 489 -15.90 0.70 14.14
CA LYS A 489 -17.37 0.79 14.31
C LYS A 489 -18.10 1.20 13.03
N ARG A 490 -17.53 2.16 12.28
CA ARG A 490 -18.05 2.64 10.98
C ARG A 490 -18.31 1.56 9.93
N TYR A 491 -17.67 0.38 10.02
CA TYR A 491 -17.95 -0.75 9.13
C TYR A 491 -19.02 -1.69 9.68
N PHE A 492 -19.14 -1.80 11.01
CA PHE A 492 -20.25 -2.54 11.63
C PHE A 492 -21.59 -1.82 11.39
N GLU A 493 -21.59 -0.49 11.48
CA GLU A 493 -22.78 0.35 11.33
C GLU A 493 -23.38 0.34 9.91
N GLN A 494 -22.68 -0.22 8.92
CA GLN A 494 -23.18 -0.40 7.55
C GLN A 494 -24.20 -1.55 7.43
N PHE A 495 -24.29 -2.40 8.46
CA PHE A 495 -25.12 -3.59 8.47
C PHE A 495 -26.08 -3.55 9.66
N ASP A 496 -27.36 -3.76 9.39
CA ASP A 496 -28.31 -4.12 10.44
C ASP A 496 -28.12 -5.60 10.79
N ARG A 497 -27.42 -5.84 11.91
CA ARG A 497 -27.10 -7.17 12.44
C ARG A 497 -28.30 -8.11 12.45
N ASP A 498 -29.46 -7.63 12.88
CA ASP A 498 -30.63 -8.47 13.12
C ASP A 498 -31.33 -8.89 11.82
N SER A 499 -31.04 -8.18 10.72
CA SER A 499 -31.50 -8.49 9.37
C SER A 499 -30.57 -9.40 8.56
N LEU A 500 -29.31 -9.57 8.98
CA LEU A 500 -28.31 -10.33 8.22
C LEU A 500 -28.71 -11.79 7.98
N THR A 501 -28.46 -12.26 6.76
CA THR A 501 -28.65 -13.62 6.31
C THR A 501 -27.56 -14.51 6.90
N LEU A 502 -27.98 -15.49 7.70
CA LEU A 502 -27.08 -16.50 8.25
C LEU A 502 -26.89 -17.64 7.24
N PRO A 503 -25.75 -18.35 7.29
CA PRO A 503 -25.55 -19.50 6.41
C PRO A 503 -26.56 -20.60 6.69
N ASN A 504 -27.02 -21.25 5.62
CA ASN A 504 -27.87 -22.43 5.71
C ASN A 504 -27.06 -23.59 6.29
N VAL A 505 -27.55 -24.19 7.37
CA VAL A 505 -26.90 -25.33 8.01
C VAL A 505 -27.92 -26.46 8.12
N LEU A 506 -27.55 -27.62 7.60
CA LEU A 506 -28.31 -28.84 7.76
C LEU A 506 -27.93 -29.49 9.10
N GLU A 507 -28.91 -29.77 9.96
CA GLU A 507 -28.63 -30.26 11.32
C GLU A 507 -27.88 -31.61 11.30
N ASN A 508 -28.15 -32.46 10.30
CA ASN A 508 -27.53 -33.77 10.11
C ASN A 508 -26.46 -33.81 9.00
N ASP A 509 -25.87 -32.66 8.62
CA ASP A 509 -24.83 -32.52 7.55
C ASP A 509 -23.56 -33.38 7.76
N LEU A 510 -23.35 -33.90 8.97
CA LEU A 510 -22.21 -34.76 9.29
C LEU A 510 -22.54 -36.26 9.28
N ASP A 511 -23.80 -36.64 9.04
CA ASP A 511 -24.22 -38.04 9.15
C ASP A 511 -23.63 -38.93 8.05
N ASP A 512 -23.44 -38.39 6.85
CA ASP A 512 -22.89 -39.07 5.68
C ASP A 512 -21.40 -38.74 5.40
N VAL A 513 -20.79 -37.95 6.27
CA VAL A 513 -19.34 -37.65 6.26
C VAL A 513 -18.58 -38.81 6.93
N PRO A 514 -17.49 -39.32 6.35
CA PRO A 514 -16.64 -40.34 6.99
C PRO A 514 -16.14 -39.92 8.38
N GLU A 515 -15.94 -40.90 9.25
CA GLU A 515 -15.55 -40.69 10.65
C GLU A 515 -14.29 -39.80 10.81
N ILE A 516 -13.31 -39.92 9.91
CA ILE A 516 -12.11 -39.08 9.91
C ILE A 516 -12.44 -37.59 9.72
N GLY A 517 -13.36 -37.25 8.80
CA GLY A 517 -13.84 -35.88 8.57
C GLY A 517 -14.65 -35.37 9.75
N ARG A 518 -15.60 -36.19 10.24
CA ARG A 518 -16.43 -35.88 11.43
C ARG A 518 -15.58 -35.54 12.65
N ARG A 519 -14.53 -36.31 12.93
CA ARG A 519 -13.63 -36.06 14.06
C ARG A 519 -12.93 -34.72 14.00
N TRP A 520 -12.62 -34.19 12.82
CA TRP A 520 -11.96 -32.90 12.70
C TRP A 520 -12.89 -31.72 13.05
N VAL A 521 -14.19 -31.87 12.83
CA VAL A 521 -15.21 -30.89 13.23
C VAL A 521 -15.58 -31.06 14.71
N LEU A 522 -15.77 -32.30 15.16
CA LEU A 522 -16.27 -32.64 16.48
C LEU A 522 -15.18 -32.71 17.57
N ASP A 523 -13.93 -32.36 17.27
CA ASP A 523 -12.84 -32.28 18.26
C ASP A 523 -13.13 -31.18 19.30
N ARG A 524 -13.90 -31.57 20.33
CA ARG A 524 -14.33 -30.71 21.44
C ARG A 524 -13.18 -30.27 22.34
N SER A 525 -11.98 -30.82 22.19
CA SER A 525 -10.80 -30.40 22.97
C SER A 525 -10.42 -28.94 22.75
N LYS A 526 -10.95 -28.30 21.70
CA LYS A 526 -10.65 -26.91 21.32
C LYS A 526 -11.80 -25.92 21.50
N LEU A 527 -13.00 -26.35 21.91
CA LEU A 527 -14.21 -25.51 22.09
C LEU A 527 -14.45 -24.50 20.95
N ILE A 528 -14.45 -24.96 19.69
CA ILE A 528 -14.66 -24.12 18.48
C ILE A 528 -15.68 -24.70 17.49
N ALA A 529 -16.43 -25.72 17.87
CA ALA A 529 -17.52 -26.28 17.06
C ALA A 529 -18.77 -25.37 17.11
N GLU A 530 -19.68 -25.54 16.15
CA GLU A 530 -20.98 -24.83 16.12
C GLU A 530 -21.72 -24.88 17.48
N GLU A 531 -21.65 -26.01 18.18
CA GLU A 531 -22.22 -26.17 19.51
C GLU A 531 -21.62 -25.20 20.55
N ALA A 532 -20.31 -24.94 20.52
CA ALA A 532 -19.68 -23.99 21.43
C ALA A 532 -20.11 -22.54 21.15
N VAL A 533 -20.31 -22.20 19.88
CA VAL A 533 -20.86 -20.90 19.45
C VAL A 533 -22.29 -20.73 19.96
N ARG A 534 -23.15 -21.75 19.81
CA ARG A 534 -24.53 -21.77 20.34
C ARG A 534 -24.57 -21.66 21.87
N GLN A 535 -23.66 -22.35 22.56
CA GLN A 535 -23.52 -22.29 24.02
C GLN A 535 -23.00 -20.94 24.53
N TYR A 536 -22.36 -20.13 23.68
CA TYR A 536 -21.88 -18.80 24.08
C TYR A 536 -23.04 -17.84 24.34
N SER A 537 -23.89 -17.62 23.35
CA SER A 537 -25.17 -16.93 23.49
C SER A 537 -26.08 -17.23 22.29
N PRO A 538 -27.40 -17.07 22.40
CA PRO A 538 -28.32 -17.25 21.28
C PRO A 538 -28.03 -16.35 20.07
N THR A 539 -27.36 -15.21 20.28
CA THR A 539 -27.06 -14.21 19.25
C THR A 539 -25.64 -14.33 18.70
N TYR A 540 -24.76 -15.11 19.31
CA TYR A 540 -23.32 -15.04 19.04
C TYR A 540 -22.96 -15.39 17.59
N ARG A 541 -23.64 -16.38 17.02
CA ARG A 541 -23.46 -16.75 15.60
C ARG A 541 -23.71 -15.56 14.67
N ARG A 542 -24.76 -14.80 14.92
CA ARG A 542 -25.13 -13.60 14.15
C ARG A 542 -24.13 -12.47 14.37
N GLU A 543 -23.62 -12.32 15.59
CA GLU A 543 -22.56 -11.35 15.89
C GLU A 543 -21.26 -11.64 15.14
N LEU A 544 -20.86 -12.91 15.04
CA LEU A 544 -19.70 -13.33 14.24
C LEU A 544 -19.91 -13.06 12.74
N VAL A 545 -21.10 -13.37 12.22
CA VAL A 545 -21.49 -13.04 10.84
C VAL A 545 -21.41 -11.54 10.57
N HIS A 546 -21.96 -10.72 11.47
CA HIS A 546 -21.88 -9.26 11.39
C HIS A 546 -20.43 -8.75 11.40
N ALA A 547 -19.60 -9.30 12.29
CA ALA A 547 -18.19 -8.95 12.35
C ALA A 547 -17.42 -9.36 11.09
N TYR A 548 -17.75 -10.50 10.49
CA TYR A 548 -17.16 -10.93 9.22
C TYR A 548 -17.51 -9.95 8.10
N HIS A 549 -18.79 -9.58 7.94
CA HIS A 549 -19.22 -8.56 6.97
C HIS A 549 -18.51 -7.21 7.17
N ALA A 550 -18.40 -6.74 8.41
CA ALA A 550 -17.69 -5.50 8.73
C ALA A 550 -16.20 -5.56 8.34
N CYS A 551 -15.55 -6.70 8.58
CA CYS A 551 -14.17 -6.92 8.17
C CYS A 551 -14.00 -6.98 6.65
N VAL A 552 -14.93 -7.62 5.94
CA VAL A 552 -14.94 -7.68 4.47
C VAL A 552 -15.14 -6.29 3.87
N ALA A 553 -16.05 -5.47 4.41
CA ALA A 553 -16.27 -4.09 3.97
C ALA A 553 -15.03 -3.21 4.18
N LEU A 554 -14.30 -3.38 5.29
CA LEU A 554 -13.00 -2.72 5.50
C LEU A 554 -11.99 -3.10 4.41
N ILE A 555 -11.92 -4.37 4.03
CA ILE A 555 -11.00 -4.83 2.99
C ILE A 555 -11.40 -4.30 1.62
N ASP A 556 -12.70 -4.29 1.30
CA ASP A 556 -13.21 -3.69 0.06
C ASP A 556 -12.77 -2.23 -0.08
N ASP A 557 -12.91 -1.42 0.98
CA ASP A 557 -12.46 -0.02 0.98
C ASP A 557 -10.93 0.10 0.81
N CYS A 558 -10.16 -0.70 1.56
CA CYS A 558 -8.69 -0.69 1.47
C CYS A 558 -8.19 -1.06 0.07
N VAL A 559 -8.72 -2.14 -0.50
CA VAL A 559 -8.37 -2.59 -1.85
C VAL A 559 -8.82 -1.57 -2.89
N GLY A 560 -10.04 -1.04 -2.76
CA GLY A 560 -10.57 -0.01 -3.64
C GLY A 560 -9.67 1.23 -3.73
N GLN A 561 -9.17 1.71 -2.60
CA GLN A 561 -8.24 2.86 -2.56
C GLN A 561 -6.92 2.57 -3.30
N VAL A 562 -6.37 1.36 -3.18
CA VAL A 562 -5.16 0.96 -3.92
C VAL A 562 -5.43 0.88 -5.41
N LEU A 563 -6.53 0.23 -5.82
CA LEU A 563 -6.90 0.08 -7.23
C LEU A 563 -7.19 1.43 -7.88
N ASP A 564 -7.92 2.31 -7.19
CA ASP A 564 -8.17 3.68 -7.66
C ASP A 564 -6.88 4.48 -7.83
N LYS A 565 -5.92 4.27 -6.93
CA LYS A 565 -4.61 4.91 -7.07
C LYS A 565 -3.84 4.35 -8.27
N LEU A 566 -3.87 3.03 -8.48
CA LEU A 566 -3.24 2.40 -9.64
C LEU A 566 -3.83 2.95 -10.94
N ASP A 567 -5.15 3.01 -11.03
CA ASP A 567 -5.88 3.50 -12.22
C ASP A 567 -5.60 4.97 -12.53
N LYS A 568 -5.29 5.77 -11.50
CA LYS A 568 -4.89 7.18 -11.63
C LYS A 568 -3.37 7.38 -11.76
N SER A 569 -2.59 6.30 -11.74
CA SER A 569 -1.12 6.37 -11.83
C SER A 569 -0.64 6.21 -13.28
N PRO A 570 0.62 6.59 -13.59
CA PRO A 570 1.24 6.29 -14.88
C PRO A 570 1.32 4.79 -15.23
N TYR A 571 1.08 3.91 -14.25
CA TYR A 571 1.19 2.46 -14.40
C TYR A 571 -0.12 1.76 -14.80
N ALA A 572 -1.24 2.50 -14.89
CA ALA A 572 -2.57 1.94 -15.13
C ALA A 572 -2.63 1.00 -16.35
N ASP A 573 -2.06 1.43 -17.48
CA ASP A 573 -2.13 0.72 -18.77
C ASP A 573 -1.05 -0.37 -18.93
N ASN A 574 -0.21 -0.59 -17.92
CA ASN A 574 0.96 -1.48 -17.98
C ASN A 574 0.90 -2.57 -16.87
N THR A 575 0.07 -2.41 -15.86
CA THR A 575 0.11 -3.27 -14.66
C THR A 575 -0.86 -4.43 -14.74
N ILE A 576 -0.34 -5.66 -14.63
CA ILE A 576 -1.13 -6.84 -14.31
C ILE A 576 -1.52 -6.77 -12.84
N VAL A 577 -2.81 -6.93 -12.55
CA VAL A 577 -3.32 -6.99 -11.17
C VAL A 577 -3.83 -8.40 -10.92
N VAL A 578 -3.29 -9.06 -9.91
CA VAL A 578 -3.80 -10.34 -9.38
C VAL A 578 -4.31 -10.08 -7.98
N LEU A 579 -5.60 -10.31 -7.76
CA LEU A 579 -6.22 -10.27 -6.45
C LEU A 579 -6.70 -11.67 -6.11
N CYS A 580 -6.22 -12.23 -5.01
CA CYS A 580 -6.71 -13.53 -4.52
C CYS A 580 -6.92 -13.58 -3.01
N SER A 581 -7.80 -14.46 -2.54
CA SER A 581 -7.76 -14.91 -1.14
C SER A 581 -6.85 -16.13 -1.01
N ASP A 582 -6.18 -16.32 0.14
CA ASP A 582 -5.31 -17.49 0.31
C ASP A 582 -6.07 -18.80 0.50
N HIS A 583 -7.31 -18.74 0.98
CA HIS A 583 -8.27 -19.83 1.06
C HIS A 583 -9.63 -19.23 1.48
N GLY A 584 -10.67 -20.05 1.57
CA GLY A 584 -11.99 -19.64 2.06
C GLY A 584 -12.14 -19.70 3.58
N TRP A 585 -13.39 -19.68 4.06
CA TRP A 585 -13.74 -19.64 5.47
C TRP A 585 -15.19 -20.10 5.73
N HIS A 586 -15.39 -20.95 6.74
CA HIS A 586 -16.69 -21.36 7.27
C HIS A 586 -17.18 -20.43 8.38
N LEU A 587 -18.49 -20.18 8.36
CA LEU A 587 -19.26 -19.37 9.31
C LEU A 587 -20.42 -20.20 9.92
N GLY A 588 -20.25 -21.52 10.01
CA GLY A 588 -21.16 -22.48 10.63
C GLY A 588 -21.57 -23.65 9.72
N GLU A 589 -21.33 -23.54 8.40
CA GLU A 589 -21.55 -24.61 7.42
C GLU A 589 -20.80 -25.89 7.83
N LYS A 590 -21.41 -27.06 7.62
CA LYS A 590 -20.90 -28.36 8.09
C LYS A 590 -20.58 -28.39 9.60
N HIS A 591 -21.32 -27.62 10.39
CA HIS A 591 -21.12 -27.42 11.83
C HIS A 591 -19.72 -26.92 12.21
N HIS A 592 -19.00 -26.38 11.23
CA HIS A 592 -17.62 -25.97 11.35
C HIS A 592 -17.50 -24.45 11.26
N TRP A 593 -16.47 -23.93 11.92
CA TRP A 593 -16.07 -22.55 11.82
C TRP A 593 -14.60 -22.50 11.42
N ARG A 594 -14.20 -21.46 10.69
CA ARG A 594 -12.81 -21.24 10.24
C ARG A 594 -12.46 -21.97 8.95
N LYS A 595 -11.42 -22.78 8.95
CA LYS A 595 -10.74 -23.26 7.74
C LYS A 595 -10.15 -24.65 7.99
N TRP A 596 -9.27 -25.08 7.08
CA TRP A 596 -8.48 -26.32 7.18
C TRP A 596 -9.29 -27.60 7.05
N MET A 597 -10.35 -27.51 6.23
CA MET A 597 -11.22 -28.62 5.84
C MET A 597 -11.21 -28.80 4.30
N PRO A 598 -11.58 -30.00 3.79
CA PRO A 598 -11.55 -30.30 2.36
C PRO A 598 -12.78 -29.84 1.56
N TRP A 599 -13.73 -29.17 2.20
CA TRP A 599 -15.01 -28.74 1.61
C TRP A 599 -14.94 -27.42 0.85
N GLU A 600 -15.98 -27.10 0.08
CA GLU A 600 -16.06 -25.92 -0.77
C GLU A 600 -15.72 -24.63 -0.02
N GLU A 601 -16.34 -24.38 1.13
CA GLU A 601 -16.21 -23.11 1.88
C GLU A 601 -14.78 -22.85 2.36
N SER A 602 -14.02 -23.91 2.67
CA SER A 602 -12.61 -23.79 3.05
C SER A 602 -11.68 -23.64 1.85
N THR A 603 -12.00 -24.28 0.72
CA THR A 603 -11.06 -24.43 -0.39
C THR A 603 -11.24 -23.38 -1.49
N ARG A 604 -12.47 -22.90 -1.72
CA ARG A 604 -12.80 -21.89 -2.72
C ARG A 604 -12.18 -20.55 -2.32
N SER A 605 -11.51 -19.93 -3.28
CA SER A 605 -10.81 -18.66 -3.12
C SER A 605 -11.36 -17.63 -4.08
N LEU A 606 -11.33 -16.36 -3.69
CA LEU A 606 -11.47 -15.26 -4.64
C LEU A 606 -10.24 -15.26 -5.55
N LEU A 607 -10.44 -15.14 -6.86
CA LEU A 607 -9.37 -14.87 -7.83
C LEU A 607 -9.91 -13.96 -8.93
N ILE A 608 -9.38 -12.74 -8.97
CA ILE A 608 -9.66 -11.76 -10.01
C ILE A 608 -8.33 -11.36 -10.64
N VAL A 609 -8.24 -11.42 -11.96
CA VAL A 609 -7.02 -11.05 -12.70
C VAL A 609 -7.35 -10.02 -13.76
N ARG A 610 -6.70 -8.86 -13.68
CA ARG A 610 -6.75 -7.82 -14.70
C ARG A 610 -5.42 -7.80 -15.44
N THR A 611 -5.45 -8.14 -16.73
CA THR A 611 -4.28 -8.03 -17.61
C THR A 611 -4.48 -6.85 -18.54
N PRO A 612 -3.50 -5.94 -18.71
CA PRO A 612 -3.65 -4.79 -19.61
C PRO A 612 -4.08 -5.22 -21.01
N ASN A 613 -5.17 -4.64 -21.50
CA ASN A 613 -5.74 -4.89 -22.85
C ASN A 613 -6.15 -6.35 -23.14
N ALA A 614 -6.26 -7.23 -22.13
CA ALA A 614 -6.72 -8.59 -22.36
C ALA A 614 -8.21 -8.62 -22.76
N PRO A 615 -8.58 -9.37 -23.82
CA PRO A 615 -9.95 -9.41 -24.33
C PRO A 615 -10.95 -10.04 -23.35
N GLY A 616 -10.49 -10.87 -22.41
CA GLY A 616 -11.33 -11.44 -21.36
C GLY A 616 -11.73 -10.45 -20.27
N ASN A 617 -11.11 -9.27 -20.15
CA ASN A 617 -11.47 -8.33 -19.08
C ASN A 617 -12.97 -7.97 -19.10
N GLY A 618 -13.60 -8.00 -17.93
CA GLY A 618 -15.03 -7.78 -17.74
C GLY A 618 -15.90 -9.03 -17.85
N SER A 619 -15.29 -10.22 -17.82
CA SER A 619 -15.99 -11.49 -17.95
C SER A 619 -15.81 -12.39 -16.72
N VAL A 620 -16.61 -13.46 -16.67
CA VAL A 620 -16.51 -14.51 -15.66
C VAL A 620 -16.01 -15.79 -16.32
N CYS A 621 -14.89 -16.30 -15.83
CA CYS A 621 -14.36 -17.61 -16.17
C CYS A 621 -14.90 -18.66 -15.19
N LYS A 622 -15.62 -19.66 -15.71
CA LYS A 622 -16.20 -20.75 -14.90
C LYS A 622 -15.29 -21.96 -14.74
N ARG A 623 -14.16 -21.98 -15.47
CA ARG A 623 -13.18 -23.07 -15.41
C ARG A 623 -12.60 -23.21 -14.00
N THR A 624 -12.35 -24.45 -13.60
CA THR A 624 -11.76 -24.74 -12.29
C THR A 624 -10.25 -24.56 -12.31
N VAL A 625 -9.74 -23.59 -11.55
CA VAL A 625 -8.30 -23.27 -11.50
C VAL A 625 -7.74 -23.37 -10.08
N GLY A 626 -6.45 -23.63 -9.95
CA GLY A 626 -5.76 -23.59 -8.66
C GLY A 626 -4.98 -22.29 -8.47
N LEU A 627 -4.85 -21.79 -7.24
CA LEU A 627 -3.93 -20.67 -6.96
C LEU A 627 -2.47 -20.99 -7.32
N ILE A 628 -2.09 -22.27 -7.34
CA ILE A 628 -0.79 -22.77 -7.83
C ILE A 628 -0.47 -22.35 -9.27
N ASP A 629 -1.51 -22.09 -10.06
CA ASP A 629 -1.43 -21.69 -11.46
C ASP A 629 -1.07 -20.20 -11.64
N ILE A 630 -1.15 -19.39 -10.57
CA ILE A 630 -0.80 -17.96 -10.60
C ILE A 630 0.66 -17.75 -11.01
N TYR A 631 1.59 -18.52 -10.44
CA TYR A 631 3.02 -18.35 -10.70
C TYR A 631 3.39 -18.62 -12.17
N PRO A 632 3.07 -19.79 -12.76
CA PRO A 632 3.33 -20.02 -14.18
C PRO A 632 2.57 -19.03 -15.08
N THR A 633 1.38 -18.58 -14.69
CA THR A 633 0.64 -17.55 -15.46
C THR A 633 1.35 -16.21 -15.45
N LEU A 634 1.84 -15.74 -14.30
CA LEU A 634 2.62 -14.51 -14.23
C LEU A 634 3.95 -14.63 -14.99
N ALA A 635 4.56 -15.81 -15.03
CA ALA A 635 5.73 -16.06 -15.88
C ALA A 635 5.40 -15.90 -17.37
N ASP A 636 4.30 -16.48 -17.82
CA ASP A 636 3.82 -16.39 -19.20
C ASP A 636 3.42 -14.95 -19.59
N LEU A 637 2.59 -14.28 -18.78
CA LEU A 637 2.12 -12.92 -19.03
C LEU A 637 3.25 -11.87 -19.05
N CYS A 638 4.30 -12.08 -18.26
CA CYS A 638 5.48 -11.21 -18.25
C CYS A 638 6.55 -11.63 -19.27
N GLU A 639 6.29 -12.68 -20.07
CA GLU A 639 7.22 -13.25 -21.06
C GLU A 639 8.57 -13.65 -20.44
N LEU A 640 8.52 -14.22 -19.24
CA LEU A 640 9.69 -14.65 -18.47
C LEU A 640 9.77 -16.18 -18.45
N LYS A 641 11.00 -16.71 -18.52
CA LYS A 641 11.19 -18.16 -18.40
C LYS A 641 10.83 -18.62 -16.97
N PRO A 642 9.85 -19.53 -16.82
CA PRO A 642 9.44 -20.02 -15.51
C PRO A 642 10.58 -20.78 -14.83
N PRO A 643 10.66 -20.79 -13.49
CA PRO A 643 11.60 -21.64 -12.78
C PRO A 643 11.28 -23.12 -13.00
N ASN A 644 12.29 -23.98 -12.86
CA ASN A 644 12.08 -25.42 -12.92
C ASN A 644 11.25 -25.91 -11.72
N GLY A 645 10.45 -26.96 -11.91
CA GLY A 645 9.72 -27.63 -10.83
C GLY A 645 8.37 -27.01 -10.45
N LEU A 646 7.86 -26.04 -11.22
CA LEU A 646 6.45 -25.63 -11.11
C LEU A 646 5.54 -26.81 -11.47
N GLN A 647 4.50 -27.02 -10.64
CA GLN A 647 3.45 -28.02 -10.86
C GLN A 647 2.12 -27.38 -11.30
N GLY A 648 1.98 -26.06 -11.24
CA GLY A 648 0.87 -25.32 -11.84
C GLY A 648 0.98 -25.21 -13.36
N LEU A 649 -0.06 -24.73 -14.02
CA LEU A 649 -0.08 -24.42 -15.46
C LEU A 649 -0.48 -22.96 -15.68
N SER A 650 0.01 -22.33 -16.73
CA SER A 650 -0.45 -20.99 -17.11
C SER A 650 -1.92 -21.07 -17.55
N PHE A 651 -2.78 -20.23 -16.99
CA PHE A 651 -4.16 -20.03 -17.44
C PHE A 651 -4.29 -18.80 -18.35
N ARG A 652 -3.20 -18.32 -18.98
CA ARG A 652 -3.24 -17.17 -19.90
C ARG A 652 -4.35 -17.25 -20.94
N GLN A 653 -4.56 -18.42 -21.54
CA GLN A 653 -5.65 -18.63 -22.52
C GLN A 653 -7.03 -18.27 -21.95
N LEU A 654 -7.28 -18.54 -20.66
CA LEU A 654 -8.53 -18.19 -19.98
C LEU A 654 -8.66 -16.69 -19.69
N LEU A 655 -7.54 -15.95 -19.67
CA LEU A 655 -7.55 -14.49 -19.58
C LEU A 655 -7.86 -13.83 -20.93
N GLU A 656 -7.58 -14.53 -22.03
CA GLU A 656 -7.87 -14.10 -23.39
C GLU A 656 -9.29 -14.51 -23.80
N ASN A 657 -9.66 -15.78 -23.60
CA ASN A 657 -10.99 -16.31 -23.76
C ASN A 657 -11.42 -17.17 -22.54
N PRO A 658 -12.28 -16.64 -21.65
CA PRO A 658 -12.76 -17.32 -20.45
C PRO A 658 -13.51 -18.64 -20.69
N ASN A 659 -13.92 -18.91 -21.94
CA ASN A 659 -14.62 -20.12 -22.33
C ASN A 659 -13.69 -21.17 -22.98
N ASP A 660 -12.39 -20.89 -23.12
CA ASP A 660 -11.44 -21.87 -23.65
C ASP A 660 -11.41 -23.14 -22.81
N GLU A 661 -10.97 -24.23 -23.43
CA GLU A 661 -10.88 -25.53 -22.79
C GLU A 661 -9.89 -25.49 -21.61
N TRP A 662 -10.24 -26.16 -20.53
CA TRP A 662 -9.39 -26.31 -19.36
C TRP A 662 -9.64 -27.67 -18.73
N GLU A 663 -8.81 -28.64 -19.05
CA GLU A 663 -9.06 -30.04 -18.73
C GLU A 663 -8.60 -30.46 -17.32
N ARG A 664 -7.96 -29.55 -16.58
CA ARG A 664 -7.34 -29.85 -15.29
C ARG A 664 -8.23 -29.40 -14.12
N PRO A 665 -8.55 -30.29 -13.17
CA PRO A 665 -9.24 -29.90 -11.94
C PRO A 665 -8.28 -29.26 -10.93
N ALA A 666 -8.82 -28.57 -9.94
CA ALA A 666 -8.03 -28.10 -8.80
C ALA A 666 -7.86 -29.20 -7.75
N LEU A 667 -6.65 -29.32 -7.20
CA LEU A 667 -6.35 -30.21 -6.08
C LEU A 667 -6.05 -29.37 -4.83
N THR A 668 -6.75 -29.67 -3.74
CA THR A 668 -6.42 -29.18 -2.40
C THR A 668 -6.06 -30.35 -1.49
N SER A 669 -5.02 -30.20 -0.68
CA SER A 669 -4.66 -31.17 0.36
C SER A 669 -5.02 -30.64 1.73
N THR A 670 -5.57 -31.50 2.58
CA THR A 670 -5.95 -31.16 3.95
C THR A 670 -5.27 -32.14 4.90
N LYS A 671 -4.28 -31.66 5.65
CA LYS A 671 -3.38 -32.53 6.44
C LYS A 671 -2.67 -33.54 5.49
N ALA A 672 -1.64 -34.22 5.96
CA ALA A 672 -0.89 -35.12 5.08
C ALA A 672 -1.78 -36.32 4.66
N GLY A 673 -1.83 -36.61 3.35
CA GLY A 673 -2.50 -37.80 2.79
C GLY A 673 -4.00 -37.69 2.53
N ASN A 674 -4.64 -36.53 2.78
CA ASN A 674 -6.06 -36.33 2.45
C ASN A 674 -6.18 -35.25 1.39
N HIS A 675 -6.96 -35.54 0.36
CA HIS A 675 -6.98 -34.78 -0.87
C HIS A 675 -8.41 -34.58 -1.35
N THR A 676 -8.68 -33.39 -1.87
CA THR A 676 -9.92 -33.07 -2.56
C THR A 676 -9.60 -32.57 -3.97
N VAL A 677 -10.36 -33.07 -4.95
CA VAL A 677 -10.29 -32.68 -6.35
C VAL A 677 -11.61 -32.03 -6.70
N ARG A 678 -11.54 -30.77 -7.14
CA ARG A 678 -12.69 -30.02 -7.66
C ARG A 678 -12.55 -29.91 -9.17
N SER A 679 -13.46 -30.54 -9.91
CA SER A 679 -13.70 -30.25 -11.34
C SER A 679 -14.79 -29.18 -11.46
N GLU A 680 -15.35 -28.91 -12.65
CA GLU A 680 -16.42 -27.91 -12.77
C GLU A 680 -17.69 -28.31 -12.03
N ARG A 681 -18.07 -29.59 -12.13
CA ARG A 681 -19.30 -30.13 -11.51
C ARG A 681 -19.08 -30.91 -10.22
N TRP A 682 -17.95 -31.61 -10.09
CA TRP A 682 -17.78 -32.56 -9.00
C TRP A 682 -16.72 -32.11 -8.01
N ARG A 683 -16.99 -32.34 -6.73
CA ARG A 683 -15.95 -32.42 -5.69
C ARG A 683 -15.80 -33.87 -5.26
N TYR A 684 -14.58 -34.38 -5.33
CA TYR A 684 -14.23 -35.71 -4.84
C TYR A 684 -13.16 -35.61 -3.76
N ILE A 685 -13.40 -36.23 -2.60
CA ILE A 685 -12.50 -36.23 -1.46
C ILE A 685 -12.05 -37.66 -1.21
N ARG A 686 -10.74 -37.88 -1.05
CA ARG A 686 -10.16 -39.15 -0.62
C ARG A 686 -9.30 -38.92 0.61
N TYR A 687 -9.66 -39.59 1.69
CA TYR A 687 -8.94 -39.55 2.95
C TYR A 687 -7.81 -40.57 2.98
N VAL A 688 -6.88 -40.35 3.92
CA VAL A 688 -5.70 -41.20 4.09
C VAL A 688 -6.05 -42.64 4.52
N ASP A 689 -7.21 -42.83 5.15
CA ASP A 689 -7.73 -44.15 5.54
C ASP A 689 -8.49 -44.87 4.41
N GLY A 690 -8.59 -44.25 3.23
CA GLY A 690 -9.29 -44.78 2.06
C GLY A 690 -10.78 -44.48 2.02
N SER A 691 -11.34 -43.80 3.03
CA SER A 691 -12.71 -43.30 2.96
C SER A 691 -12.83 -42.15 1.96
N GLU A 692 -14.04 -41.96 1.41
CA GLU A 692 -14.28 -41.10 0.26
C GLU A 692 -15.54 -40.24 0.47
N GLU A 693 -15.56 -39.03 -0.11
CA GLU A 693 -16.75 -38.21 -0.29
C GLU A 693 -16.87 -37.80 -1.77
N LEU A 694 -18.10 -37.65 -2.28
CA LEU A 694 -18.38 -37.15 -3.64
C LEU A 694 -19.62 -36.25 -3.64
N TYR A 695 -19.50 -35.04 -4.17
CA TYR A 695 -20.59 -34.06 -4.24
C TYR A 695 -20.82 -33.57 -5.68
N ASP A 696 -22.10 -33.48 -6.07
CA ASP A 696 -22.57 -32.96 -7.36
C ASP A 696 -22.97 -31.49 -7.21
N HIS A 697 -22.07 -30.55 -7.53
CA HIS A 697 -22.31 -29.12 -7.31
C HIS A 697 -23.38 -28.50 -8.22
N ASP A 698 -23.77 -29.18 -9.31
CA ASP A 698 -24.88 -28.72 -10.14
C ASP A 698 -26.24 -28.92 -9.46
N LYS A 699 -26.32 -29.88 -8.51
CA LYS A 699 -27.56 -30.25 -7.80
C LYS A 699 -27.53 -29.93 -6.31
N ASP A 700 -26.34 -30.01 -5.72
CA ASP A 700 -26.08 -29.90 -4.30
C ASP A 700 -24.87 -28.96 -4.06
N PRO A 701 -25.07 -27.64 -4.27
CA PRO A 701 -24.00 -26.66 -4.11
C PRO A 701 -23.53 -26.49 -2.65
N ASN A 702 -24.28 -27.01 -1.67
CA ASN A 702 -23.93 -26.96 -0.24
C ASN A 702 -23.23 -28.24 0.24
N GLU A 703 -23.02 -29.23 -0.64
CA GLU A 703 -22.37 -30.50 -0.31
C GLU A 703 -23.08 -31.29 0.80
N TRP A 704 -24.41 -31.25 0.86
CA TRP A 704 -25.22 -31.93 1.90
C TRP A 704 -25.46 -33.42 1.66
N HIS A 705 -25.17 -33.92 0.45
CA HIS A 705 -25.40 -35.32 0.11
C HIS A 705 -24.17 -35.98 -0.50
N ASN A 706 -23.48 -36.79 0.30
CA ASN A 706 -22.34 -37.57 -0.11
C ASN A 706 -22.77 -38.76 -1.01
N LEU A 707 -22.34 -38.74 -2.26
CA LEU A 707 -22.63 -39.75 -3.28
C LEU A 707 -21.53 -40.82 -3.40
N ALA A 708 -20.53 -40.83 -2.52
CA ALA A 708 -19.38 -41.75 -2.65
C ALA A 708 -19.77 -43.23 -2.60
N ASP A 709 -20.85 -43.57 -1.89
CA ASP A 709 -21.34 -44.94 -1.76
C ASP A 709 -22.30 -45.36 -2.89
N ASP A 710 -22.67 -44.45 -3.79
CA ASP A 710 -23.51 -44.76 -4.95
C ASP A 710 -22.69 -45.51 -6.02
N PRO A 711 -23.01 -46.78 -6.32
CA PRO A 711 -22.28 -47.57 -7.32
C PRO A 711 -22.29 -46.92 -8.72
N SER A 712 -23.31 -46.14 -9.06
CA SER A 712 -23.40 -45.45 -10.35
C SER A 712 -22.36 -44.34 -10.53
N MET A 713 -21.77 -43.87 -9.42
CA MET A 713 -20.74 -42.83 -9.41
C MET A 713 -19.32 -43.36 -9.57
N THR A 714 -19.12 -44.68 -9.66
CA THR A 714 -17.78 -45.31 -9.74
C THR A 714 -16.89 -44.69 -10.81
N ALA A 715 -17.41 -44.46 -12.02
CA ALA A 715 -16.61 -43.89 -13.11
C ALA A 715 -16.10 -42.48 -12.78
N ILE A 716 -16.94 -41.65 -12.17
CA ILE A 716 -16.58 -40.28 -11.75
C ILE A 716 -15.54 -40.32 -10.64
N LYS A 717 -15.72 -41.17 -9.63
CA LYS A 717 -14.75 -41.36 -8.53
C LYS A 717 -13.39 -41.80 -9.07
N THR A 718 -13.36 -42.81 -9.95
CA THR A 718 -12.12 -43.30 -10.56
C THR A 718 -11.41 -42.19 -11.35
N GLN A 719 -12.15 -41.42 -12.15
CA GLN A 719 -11.59 -40.29 -12.90
C GLN A 719 -10.95 -39.24 -11.99
N HIS A 720 -11.61 -38.88 -10.88
CA HIS A 720 -11.08 -37.88 -9.94
C HIS A 720 -9.93 -38.43 -9.08
N ALA A 721 -9.99 -39.71 -8.69
CA ALA A 721 -8.90 -40.39 -7.98
C ALA A 721 -7.61 -40.40 -8.81
N MET A 722 -7.70 -40.62 -10.13
CA MET A 722 -6.54 -40.54 -11.03
C MET A 722 -5.86 -39.16 -11.01
N TRP A 723 -6.64 -38.07 -10.83
CA TRP A 723 -6.06 -36.73 -10.67
C TRP A 723 -5.32 -36.57 -9.35
N ILE A 724 -5.81 -37.15 -8.26
CA ILE A 724 -5.06 -37.17 -6.99
C ILE A 724 -3.73 -37.89 -7.22
N ASP A 725 -3.76 -39.09 -7.80
CA ASP A 725 -2.54 -39.89 -8.01
C ASP A 725 -1.55 -39.15 -8.91
N ARG A 726 -2.02 -38.55 -10.01
CA ARG A 726 -1.18 -37.78 -10.94
C ARG A 726 -0.55 -36.56 -10.29
N LEU A 727 -1.33 -35.76 -9.57
CA LEU A 727 -0.90 -34.46 -9.03
C LEU A 727 -0.16 -34.58 -7.70
N THR A 728 -0.36 -35.68 -6.98
CA THR A 728 0.39 -35.97 -5.74
C THR A 728 1.63 -36.82 -5.98
N SER A 729 1.74 -37.51 -7.13
CA SER A 729 2.90 -38.32 -7.46
C SER A 729 4.19 -37.52 -7.37
N THR A 730 5.10 -37.97 -6.51
CA THR A 730 6.47 -37.53 -6.49
C THR A 730 7.20 -38.30 -7.58
N ALA A 731 7.04 -37.93 -8.85
CA ALA A 731 7.86 -38.52 -9.90
C ALA A 731 9.34 -38.35 -9.50
N SER A 732 9.99 -39.47 -9.21
CA SER A 732 11.42 -39.62 -9.01
C SER A 732 12.09 -39.57 -10.37
N GLY A 733 12.83 -38.50 -10.65
CA GLY A 733 13.74 -38.39 -11.80
C GLY A 733 13.36 -37.26 -12.77
N GLU A 734 14.17 -36.21 -12.79
CA GLU A 734 15.19 -35.97 -13.83
C GLU A 734 16.39 -35.28 -13.21
#